data_AF-A0A928RSB1-F1
#
_entry.id   AF-A0A928RSB1-F1
#
_cell.length_a   1.000
_cell.length_b   1.000
_cell.length_c   1.000
_cell.angle_alpha   90.00
_cell.angle_beta   90.00
_cell.angle_gamma   90.00
#
_symmetry.space_group_name_H-M   'P 1'
#
loop_
_entity.id
_entity.type
_entity.pdbx_description
1 polymer ?
#
loop_
_entity_poly.entity_id
_entity_poly.type
_entity_poly.pdbx_seq_one_letter_code
_entity_poly.pdbx_strand_id
1 'polypeptide(L)'
;MLPVIKPVLKRKEVFPRSWQSVIFENYGLVSVDKIAKTLQTDEKTIAMEAERLGLSAVKYNPLWEEKGFITIIRNSWYLLPYSQIMTLLGYEEKRLEFVLQNEDFLQDKLGLFKPECEEVLYSPLTEEEQRQTETLAKKIAELLPKNARPFVFFDKTQGAGTRSTQNGEGLRILHGYLTPCGDAFLEDDENYLPDSLLQQYQQNGVNGLWVHGLLSALSPYPFDENASKQYPVRRKNLQKLVDRAAKYGIKIYLYINEPRGIAEEKLGKYAHLKGTVRGGVAHLCFERKEVREYLYNALKDLFENVHGLGGIITITMSENPTHCHSHTSANCNCPICKDIPPEKTASAVVNVIAKALKDSGSGAKTLAYLWGWSDHMGWTEEQTLRGISYLDKDVIALCPSEYDLEIEKGGVKSHVVDYSISNPGPSEVTKKAFLAAQERGLGVCAKIQTNDSWECSAVPYLPVFDLLVKHLENLRAAGVNDYMLTWTLGGYPSPMLDLVGDYARCKENFSLSVWYEKEFGQNAKAVEEASKAFCKGFQEYPFSVQALYLSPKTLGVANRWEWEREEKRSTMVCFAFDDYESWIYPYPYEVYISQFEKLLFSWEEGLRILENATDDNGLRLLKDCAEGAYVHFKSDYLHTKFSYYKRDIASYKDELLSVFKEEKEIAKRLLDLTEREPTIGYEAANHYFYNDRNIIEKILQVDELEKELEKKI
;
A
#
# COMPACT_ATOMS: atom_id res chain seq x y z
N MET A 1 9.90 0.94 20.62
CA MET A 1 10.86 2.06 20.79
C MET A 1 11.06 2.69 19.43
N LEU A 2 11.46 3.96 19.38
CA LEU A 2 11.88 4.57 18.11
C LEU A 2 13.05 3.78 17.48
N PRO A 3 13.13 3.70 16.14
CA PRO A 3 14.27 3.13 15.44
C PRO A 3 15.61 3.72 15.90
N VAL A 4 16.65 2.88 15.88
CA VAL A 4 18.01 3.32 16.23
C VAL A 4 18.52 4.34 15.21
N ILE A 5 19.21 5.37 15.72
CA ILE A 5 19.90 6.35 14.87
C ILE A 5 21.18 5.72 14.33
N LYS A 6 21.44 5.88 13.03
CA LYS A 6 22.65 5.39 12.37
C LYS A 6 23.30 6.49 11.54
N PRO A 7 24.64 6.63 11.58
CA PRO A 7 25.34 7.48 10.63
C PRO A 7 25.15 6.89 9.22
N VAL A 8 24.77 7.74 8.28
CA VAL A 8 24.68 7.37 6.86
C VAL A 8 25.14 8.55 5.99
N LEU A 9 25.67 8.24 4.81
CA LEU A 9 25.92 9.24 3.78
C LEU A 9 24.59 9.90 3.36
N LYS A 10 24.49 11.21 3.58
CA LYS A 10 23.33 12.01 3.18
C LYS A 10 23.39 12.35 1.70
N ARG A 11 22.22 12.50 1.12
CA ARG A 11 22.06 12.96 -0.27
C ARG A 11 22.54 14.40 -0.39
N LYS A 12 22.99 14.78 -1.59
CA LYS A 12 23.36 16.17 -1.86
C LYS A 12 22.07 16.99 -2.01
N GLU A 13 21.96 18.02 -1.19
CA GLU A 13 20.84 18.96 -1.22
C GLU A 13 20.84 19.79 -2.52
N VAL A 14 19.66 20.08 -3.07
CA VAL A 14 19.52 21.02 -4.19
C VAL A 14 19.77 22.45 -3.74
N PHE A 15 19.33 22.76 -2.52
CA PHE A 15 19.33 24.12 -2.00
C PHE A 15 20.66 24.44 -1.29
N PRO A 16 21.10 25.70 -1.32
CA PRO A 16 22.33 26.12 -0.67
C PRO A 16 22.39 25.82 0.85
N ARG A 17 21.24 25.84 1.53
CA ARG A 17 21.11 25.56 2.96
C ARG A 17 20.01 24.54 3.22
N SER A 18 20.24 23.61 4.16
CA SER A 18 19.24 22.60 4.53
C SER A 18 17.93 23.17 5.06
N TRP A 19 17.94 24.36 5.69
CA TRP A 19 16.69 25.00 6.13
C TRP A 19 15.81 25.41 4.94
N GLN A 20 16.39 25.66 3.76
CA GLN A 20 15.62 25.91 2.54
C GLN A 20 14.90 24.64 2.07
N SER A 21 15.54 23.46 2.15
CA SER A 21 14.89 22.18 1.89
C SER A 21 13.73 21.94 2.86
N VAL A 22 13.90 22.26 4.15
CA VAL A 22 12.82 22.14 5.16
C VAL A 22 11.62 23.00 4.81
N ILE A 23 11.84 24.26 4.43
CA ILE A 23 10.75 25.15 3.98
C ILE A 23 10.15 24.62 2.69
N PHE A 24 10.98 24.29 1.69
CA PHE A 24 10.52 23.85 0.38
C PHE A 24 9.63 22.60 0.47
N GLU A 25 10.04 21.58 1.20
CA GLU A 25 9.31 20.31 1.27
C GLU A 25 8.03 20.36 2.13
N ASN A 26 7.91 21.34 3.05
CA ASN A 26 6.84 21.37 4.07
C ASN A 26 5.94 22.60 4.01
N TYR A 27 6.34 23.69 3.35
CA TYR A 27 5.51 24.90 3.26
C TYR A 27 4.21 24.60 2.51
N GLY A 28 3.09 24.93 3.13
CA GLY A 28 1.75 24.61 2.61
C GLY A 28 1.20 23.24 3.07
N LEU A 29 2.05 22.32 3.52
CA LEU A 29 1.64 21.04 4.12
C LEU A 29 1.57 21.12 5.64
N VAL A 30 2.52 21.85 6.22
CA VAL A 30 2.65 22.08 7.65
C VAL A 30 2.40 23.55 7.92
N SER A 31 1.76 23.85 9.05
CA SER A 31 1.53 25.24 9.47
C SER A 31 2.83 26.02 9.62
N VAL A 32 2.82 27.31 9.24
CA VAL A 32 3.99 28.19 9.28
C VAL A 32 4.58 28.29 10.70
N ASP A 33 3.74 28.31 11.74
CA ASP A 33 4.15 28.29 13.15
C ASP A 33 5.02 27.07 13.48
N LYS A 34 4.62 25.86 13.06
CA LYS A 34 5.40 24.64 13.32
C LYS A 34 6.72 24.63 12.54
N ILE A 35 6.73 25.13 11.31
CA ILE A 35 7.98 25.28 10.52
C ILE A 35 8.92 26.28 11.22
N ALA A 36 8.41 27.42 11.67
CA ALA A 36 9.17 28.45 12.38
C ALA A 36 9.79 27.91 13.68
N LYS A 37 9.00 27.18 14.49
CA LYS A 37 9.48 26.49 15.69
C LYS A 37 10.55 25.46 15.37
N THR A 38 10.35 24.67 14.32
CA THR A 38 11.30 23.65 13.88
C THR A 38 12.65 24.28 13.54
N LEU A 39 12.66 25.40 12.81
CA LEU A 39 13.87 26.11 12.39
C LEU A 39 14.40 27.15 13.39
N GLN A 40 13.77 27.25 14.58
CA GLN A 40 14.09 28.22 15.63
C GLN A 40 14.11 29.68 15.14
N THR A 41 13.07 30.07 14.42
CA THR A 41 12.87 31.43 13.90
C THR A 41 11.41 31.86 14.08
N ASP A 42 10.99 32.95 13.43
CA ASP A 42 9.61 33.47 13.47
C ASP A 42 8.84 33.25 12.15
N GLU A 43 7.52 33.31 12.22
CA GLU A 43 6.62 33.09 11.08
C GLU A 43 6.87 34.09 9.94
N LYS A 44 7.27 35.33 10.27
CA LYS A 44 7.54 36.38 9.28
C LYS A 44 8.76 36.01 8.44
N THR A 45 9.79 35.45 9.08
CA THR A 45 11.00 34.97 8.42
C THR A 45 10.68 33.80 7.51
N ILE A 46 9.90 32.82 7.98
CA ILE A 46 9.47 31.69 7.13
C ILE A 46 8.68 32.17 5.91
N ALA A 47 7.73 33.08 6.08
CA ALA A 47 6.96 33.62 4.96
C ALA A 47 7.84 34.36 3.94
N MET A 48 8.78 35.19 4.42
CA MET A 48 9.74 35.90 3.57
C MET A 48 10.64 34.94 2.79
N GLU A 49 11.18 33.90 3.43
CA GLU A 49 12.07 32.96 2.75
C GLU A 49 11.30 32.00 1.83
N ALA A 50 10.05 31.65 2.16
CA ALA A 50 9.17 30.93 1.25
C ALA A 50 8.89 31.75 -0.02
N GLU A 51 8.65 33.05 0.11
CA GLU A 51 8.54 33.96 -1.03
C GLU A 51 9.84 34.01 -1.85
N ARG A 52 11.01 34.11 -1.18
CA ARG A 52 12.32 34.07 -1.84
C ARG A 52 12.55 32.76 -2.60
N LEU A 53 12.03 31.64 -2.12
CA LEU A 53 12.08 30.32 -2.77
C LEU A 53 11.08 30.16 -3.93
N GLY A 54 10.23 31.16 -4.20
CA GLY A 54 9.22 31.10 -5.27
C GLY A 54 7.91 30.43 -4.85
N LEU A 55 7.65 30.25 -3.55
CA LEU A 55 6.48 29.55 -3.00
C LEU A 55 5.28 30.48 -2.70
N SER A 56 5.28 31.70 -3.24
CA SER A 56 4.24 32.70 -2.94
C SER A 56 2.83 32.27 -3.34
N ALA A 57 2.69 31.38 -4.33
CA ALA A 57 1.40 30.82 -4.75
C ALA A 57 0.92 29.65 -3.88
N VAL A 58 1.79 29.08 -3.04
CA VAL A 58 1.49 27.91 -2.22
C VAL A 58 0.60 28.31 -1.04
N LYS A 59 -0.49 27.57 -0.85
CA LYS A 59 -1.45 27.78 0.23
C LYS A 59 -1.38 26.64 1.24
N TYR A 60 -1.56 26.98 2.51
CA TYR A 60 -1.68 25.99 3.57
C TYR A 60 -2.95 25.14 3.39
N ASN A 61 -2.77 23.82 3.36
CA ASN A 61 -3.86 22.84 3.39
C ASN A 61 -3.73 21.97 4.65
N PRO A 62 -4.60 22.14 5.65
CA PRO A 62 -4.53 21.42 6.92
C PRO A 62 -4.75 19.90 6.78
N LEU A 63 -5.33 19.44 5.67
CA LEU A 63 -5.52 18.00 5.42
C LEU A 63 -4.20 17.24 5.35
N TRP A 64 -3.07 17.89 5.05
CA TRP A 64 -1.76 17.24 5.10
C TRP A 64 -1.35 16.85 6.53
N GLU A 65 -1.63 17.69 7.52
CA GLU A 65 -1.32 17.36 8.93
C GLU A 65 -2.25 16.25 9.46
N GLU A 66 -3.50 16.21 8.99
CA GLU A 66 -4.51 15.23 9.39
C GLU A 66 -4.35 13.89 8.66
N LYS A 67 -4.20 13.91 7.33
CA LYS A 67 -4.28 12.74 6.43
C LYS A 67 -2.99 12.46 5.66
N GLY A 68 -1.99 13.33 5.77
CA GLY A 68 -0.73 13.28 5.01
C GLY A 68 0.53 13.14 5.86
N PHE A 69 0.39 12.84 7.16
CA PHE A 69 1.52 12.83 8.10
C PHE A 69 2.61 11.82 7.75
N ILE A 70 2.27 10.66 7.14
CA ILE A 70 3.28 9.70 6.64
C ILE A 70 4.14 10.33 5.54
N THR A 71 3.54 11.07 4.60
CA THR A 71 4.27 11.82 3.57
C THR A 71 5.21 12.86 4.20
N ILE A 72 4.74 13.60 5.21
CA ILE A 72 5.58 14.58 5.93
C ILE A 72 6.75 13.91 6.64
N ILE A 73 6.52 12.76 7.29
CA ILE A 73 7.57 11.95 7.93
C ILE A 73 8.62 11.53 6.90
N ARG A 74 8.20 11.01 5.74
CA ARG A 74 9.12 10.56 4.68
C ARG A 74 9.99 11.69 4.13
N ASN A 75 9.39 12.83 3.79
CA ASN A 75 10.10 14.02 3.32
C ASN A 75 11.19 14.41 4.35
N SER A 76 10.81 14.45 5.62
CA SER A 76 11.71 14.89 6.69
C SER A 76 12.69 13.81 7.20
N TRP A 77 12.58 12.55 6.76
CA TRP A 77 13.26 11.42 7.40
C TRP A 77 14.79 11.49 7.29
N TYR A 78 15.30 11.96 6.16
CA TYR A 78 16.74 12.14 5.92
C TYR A 78 17.23 13.57 6.20
N LEU A 79 16.30 14.50 6.44
CA LEU A 79 16.57 15.92 6.60
C LEU A 79 16.65 16.37 8.06
N LEU A 80 15.75 15.86 8.92
CA LEU A 80 15.57 16.33 10.29
C LEU A 80 15.87 15.25 11.35
N PRO A 81 16.44 15.59 12.52
CA PRO A 81 16.50 14.70 13.68
C PRO A 81 15.11 14.47 14.28
N TYR A 82 14.97 13.45 15.13
CA TYR A 82 13.68 13.13 15.76
C TYR A 82 13.04 14.31 16.50
N SER A 83 13.82 15.12 17.21
CA SER A 83 13.35 16.32 17.93
C SER A 83 12.61 17.30 17.00
N GLN A 84 13.17 17.54 15.83
CA GLN A 84 12.60 18.45 14.83
C GLN A 84 11.45 17.82 14.06
N ILE A 85 11.49 16.52 13.73
CA ILE A 85 10.32 15.81 13.15
C ILE A 85 9.12 15.87 14.10
N MET A 86 9.35 15.62 15.40
CA MET A 86 8.29 15.71 16.42
C MET A 86 7.73 17.13 16.55
N THR A 87 8.59 18.15 16.48
CA THR A 87 8.17 19.56 16.49
C THR A 87 7.33 19.90 15.25
N LEU A 88 7.77 19.45 14.08
CA LEU A 88 7.11 19.68 12.80
C LEU A 88 5.70 19.05 12.76
N LEU A 89 5.55 17.84 13.31
CA LEU A 89 4.26 17.14 13.40
C LEU A 89 3.39 17.63 14.56
N GLY A 90 4.00 18.22 15.60
CA GLY A 90 3.35 18.49 16.88
C GLY A 90 3.10 17.23 17.71
N TYR A 91 4.01 16.25 17.63
CA TYR A 91 3.88 14.95 18.27
C TYR A 91 4.79 14.83 19.49
N GLU A 92 4.32 14.10 20.51
CA GLU A 92 5.20 13.54 21.54
C GLU A 92 5.84 12.24 21.04
N GLU A 93 6.96 11.84 21.67
CA GLU A 93 7.72 10.63 21.31
C GLU A 93 6.85 9.37 21.23
N LYS A 94 5.97 9.17 22.22
CA LYS A 94 5.07 8.02 22.27
C LYS A 94 4.10 7.96 21.09
N ARG A 95 3.66 9.13 20.59
CA ARG A 95 2.78 9.19 19.42
C ARG A 95 3.54 8.84 18.15
N LEU A 96 4.76 9.37 17.99
CA LEU A 96 5.61 9.02 16.85
C LEU A 96 5.96 7.52 16.86
N GLU A 97 6.31 6.97 18.01
CA GLU A 97 6.54 5.53 18.18
C GLU A 97 5.32 4.71 17.78
N PHE A 98 4.12 5.10 18.24
CA PHE A 98 2.88 4.43 17.87
C PHE A 98 2.66 4.44 16.35
N VAL A 99 2.80 5.59 15.70
CA VAL A 99 2.62 5.72 14.23
C VAL A 99 3.62 4.84 13.48
N LEU A 100 4.91 4.88 13.84
CA LEU A 100 5.94 4.08 13.17
C LEU A 100 5.71 2.57 13.31
N GLN A 101 5.11 2.12 14.41
CA GLN A 101 4.88 0.70 14.70
C GLN A 101 3.55 0.16 14.18
N ASN A 102 2.51 1.00 14.11
CA ASN A 102 1.13 0.55 13.86
C ASN A 102 0.60 0.95 12.47
N GLU A 103 1.22 1.91 11.79
CA GLU A 103 0.91 2.16 10.38
C GLU A 103 1.68 1.15 9.52
N ASP A 104 0.94 0.31 8.78
CA ASP A 104 1.38 -0.73 7.85
C ASP A 104 2.89 -0.77 7.54
N PHE A 105 3.66 -1.46 8.39
CA PHE A 105 5.12 -1.64 8.23
C PHE A 105 5.90 -0.34 7.97
N LEU A 106 5.45 0.81 8.48
CA LEU A 106 6.08 2.11 8.23
C LEU A 106 7.54 2.12 8.67
N GLN A 107 7.87 1.47 9.78
CA GLN A 107 9.26 1.32 10.21
C GLN A 107 10.13 0.56 9.18
N ASP A 108 9.62 -0.54 8.61
CA ASP A 108 10.31 -1.32 7.58
C ASP A 108 10.46 -0.52 6.27
N LYS A 109 9.40 0.18 5.88
CA LYS A 109 9.38 1.10 4.74
C LYS A 109 10.42 2.22 4.92
N LEU A 110 10.65 2.70 6.13
CA LEU A 110 11.70 3.67 6.45
C LEU A 110 13.10 3.06 6.66
N GLY A 111 13.25 1.74 6.53
CA GLY A 111 14.52 1.01 6.55
C GLY A 111 14.93 0.43 7.92
N LEU A 112 14.04 0.46 8.93
CA LEU A 112 14.32 0.01 10.31
C LEU A 112 15.38 0.83 11.07
N PHE A 113 15.75 2.01 10.57
CA PHE A 113 16.67 2.94 11.24
C PHE A 113 16.30 4.40 10.93
N LYS A 114 16.82 5.31 11.74
CA LYS A 114 16.78 6.75 11.47
C LYS A 114 18.17 7.25 11.05
N PRO A 115 18.31 7.93 9.89
CA PRO A 115 19.54 8.62 9.55
C PRO A 115 19.93 9.63 10.62
N GLU A 116 21.22 9.66 10.98
CA GLU A 116 21.77 10.71 11.84
C GLU A 116 21.68 12.07 11.12
N CYS A 117 20.81 12.94 11.61
CA CYS A 117 20.56 14.27 11.07
C CYS A 117 21.04 15.33 12.05
N GLU A 118 21.69 16.36 11.54
CA GLU A 118 22.06 17.52 12.36
C GLU A 118 20.82 18.39 12.56
N GLU A 119 20.80 19.17 13.65
CA GLU A 119 19.74 20.15 13.83
C GLU A 119 19.80 21.23 12.75
N VAL A 120 18.69 21.43 12.06
CA VAL A 120 18.57 22.42 10.98
C VAL A 120 18.03 23.73 11.56
N LEU A 121 18.87 24.76 11.62
CA LEU A 121 18.51 26.08 12.14
C LEU A 121 18.47 27.11 11.02
N TYR A 122 17.59 28.11 11.15
CA TYR A 122 17.60 29.25 10.25
C TYR A 122 18.88 30.07 10.41
N SER A 123 19.45 30.48 9.26
CA SER A 123 20.52 31.47 9.20
C SER A 123 20.39 32.29 7.92
N PRO A 124 20.66 33.60 7.94
CA PRO A 124 20.63 34.42 6.72
C PRO A 124 21.54 33.88 5.62
N LEU A 125 21.11 34.01 4.37
CA LEU A 125 21.89 33.64 3.19
C LEU A 125 22.96 34.69 2.88
N THR A 126 24.13 34.22 2.45
CA THR A 126 25.16 35.06 1.81
C THR A 126 24.70 35.58 0.45
N GLU A 127 25.37 36.60 -0.10
CA GLU A 127 25.02 37.15 -1.42
C GLU A 127 25.10 36.12 -2.56
N GLU A 128 26.02 35.15 -2.47
CA GLU A 128 26.13 34.07 -3.45
C GLU A 128 24.96 33.09 -3.32
N GLU A 129 24.65 32.66 -2.09
CA GLU A 129 23.52 31.76 -1.83
C GLU A 129 22.18 32.42 -2.20
N GLN A 130 22.05 33.74 -2.03
CA GLN A 130 20.88 34.50 -2.50
C GLN A 130 20.74 34.45 -4.02
N ARG A 131 21.81 34.69 -4.78
CA ARG A 131 21.81 34.59 -6.26
C ARG A 131 21.47 33.19 -6.76
N GLN A 132 21.98 32.16 -6.08
CA GLN A 132 21.64 30.77 -6.37
C GLN A 132 20.16 30.50 -6.09
N THR A 133 19.66 30.97 -4.94
CA THR A 133 18.25 30.84 -4.55
C THR A 133 17.31 31.54 -5.56
N GLU A 134 17.64 32.74 -6.02
CA GLU A 134 16.84 33.46 -7.03
C GLU A 134 16.76 32.70 -8.36
N THR A 135 17.82 31.98 -8.74
CA THR A 135 17.84 31.16 -9.94
C THR A 135 16.90 29.96 -9.80
N LEU A 136 16.97 29.26 -8.65
CA LEU A 136 16.07 28.15 -8.34
C LEU A 136 14.61 28.62 -8.24
N ALA A 137 14.37 29.74 -7.58
CA ALA A 137 13.03 30.28 -7.34
C ALA A 137 12.27 30.60 -8.62
N LYS A 138 12.93 31.13 -9.65
CA LYS A 138 12.31 31.35 -10.98
C LYS A 138 11.78 30.05 -11.57
N LYS A 139 12.60 29.00 -11.53
CA LYS A 139 12.23 27.70 -12.07
C LYS A 139 11.15 27.02 -11.23
N ILE A 140 11.21 27.14 -9.91
CA ILE A 140 10.16 26.66 -9.00
C ILE A 140 8.83 27.33 -9.32
N ALA A 141 8.81 28.67 -9.43
CA ALA A 141 7.58 29.42 -9.73
C ALA A 141 6.98 29.07 -11.10
N GLU A 142 7.80 28.71 -12.09
CA GLU A 142 7.34 28.24 -13.40
C GLU A 142 6.71 26.84 -13.35
N LEU A 143 7.22 25.96 -12.48
CA LEU A 143 6.80 24.55 -12.39
C LEU A 143 5.68 24.30 -11.38
N LEU A 144 5.47 25.21 -10.42
CA LEU A 144 4.46 25.02 -9.37
C LEU A 144 3.05 24.86 -9.96
N PRO A 145 2.33 23.78 -9.62
CA PRO A 145 0.93 23.61 -9.99
C PRO A 145 0.07 24.76 -9.48
N LYS A 146 -0.93 25.17 -10.27
CA LYS A 146 -1.79 26.31 -9.91
C LYS A 146 -3.05 25.90 -9.16
N ASN A 147 -3.55 24.70 -9.44
CA ASN A 147 -4.85 24.22 -8.98
C ASN A 147 -4.81 22.81 -8.36
N ALA A 148 -3.66 22.37 -7.83
CA ALA A 148 -3.57 21.08 -7.17
C ALA A 148 -4.50 21.01 -5.94
N ARG A 149 -5.28 19.93 -5.83
CA ARG A 149 -6.29 19.73 -4.79
C ARG A 149 -6.12 18.38 -4.08
N PRO A 150 -5.02 18.18 -3.34
CA PRO A 150 -4.77 16.91 -2.67
C PRO A 150 -5.91 16.58 -1.70
N PHE A 151 -6.20 15.28 -1.56
CA PHE A 151 -7.30 14.72 -0.75
C PHE A 151 -8.73 15.06 -1.20
N VAL A 152 -8.91 15.77 -2.33
CA VAL A 152 -10.24 16.04 -2.91
C VAL A 152 -10.58 14.95 -3.93
N PHE A 153 -10.88 13.75 -3.43
CA PHE A 153 -11.13 12.57 -4.27
C PHE A 153 -12.61 12.39 -4.63
N PHE A 154 -13.50 12.66 -3.67
CA PHE A 154 -14.92 12.35 -3.77
C PHE A 154 -15.76 13.63 -3.62
N ASP A 155 -15.68 14.52 -4.61
CA ASP A 155 -16.57 15.68 -4.68
C ASP A 155 -18.03 15.21 -4.79
N LYS A 156 -18.92 15.79 -3.97
CA LYS A 156 -20.36 15.43 -3.87
C LYS A 156 -21.16 15.57 -5.19
N THR A 157 -20.52 16.05 -6.26
CA THR A 157 -21.13 16.45 -7.52
C THR A 157 -20.84 15.54 -8.70
N GLN A 158 -19.96 14.54 -8.58
CA GLN A 158 -19.81 13.54 -9.65
C GLN A 158 -21.02 12.61 -9.61
N GLY A 159 -21.89 12.79 -10.61
CA GLY A 159 -23.19 12.15 -10.70
C GLY A 159 -23.10 10.65 -10.58
N ALA A 160 -23.70 10.13 -9.50
CA ALA A 160 -24.17 8.77 -9.43
C ALA A 160 -25.07 8.50 -10.63
N GLY A 161 -24.52 7.89 -11.68
CA GLY A 161 -25.34 7.19 -12.66
C GLY A 161 -26.24 6.22 -11.90
N THR A 162 -27.47 6.03 -12.38
CA THR A 162 -28.40 5.02 -11.86
C THR A 162 -27.87 3.62 -12.20
N ARG A 163 -26.81 3.19 -11.49
CA ARG A 163 -26.26 1.83 -11.56
C ARG A 163 -27.07 0.91 -10.66
N SER A 164 -27.16 -0.36 -11.03
CA SER A 164 -27.93 -1.36 -10.29
C SER A 164 -27.41 -1.47 -8.85
N THR A 165 -28.31 -1.36 -7.89
CA THR A 165 -28.03 -1.57 -6.45
C THR A 165 -28.10 -3.04 -6.04
N GLN A 166 -28.43 -3.93 -6.97
CA GLN A 166 -28.45 -5.37 -6.70
C GLN A 166 -27.04 -5.94 -6.79
N ASN A 167 -26.55 -6.46 -5.67
CA ASN A 167 -25.31 -7.21 -5.64
C ASN A 167 -25.52 -8.61 -6.24
N GLY A 168 -24.60 -9.04 -7.10
CA GLY A 168 -24.50 -10.45 -7.50
C GLY A 168 -24.15 -11.35 -6.29
N GLU A 169 -24.28 -12.66 -6.46
CA GLU A 169 -23.83 -13.63 -5.45
C GLU A 169 -22.31 -13.54 -5.22
N GLY A 170 -21.84 -14.05 -4.08
CA GLY A 170 -20.42 -14.04 -3.71
C GLY A 170 -19.96 -12.79 -2.92
N LEU A 171 -18.91 -12.96 -2.14
CA LEU A 171 -18.22 -11.93 -1.37
C LEU A 171 -17.35 -11.08 -2.31
N ARG A 172 -17.34 -9.77 -2.09
CA ARG A 172 -16.46 -8.80 -2.74
C ARG A 172 -16.01 -7.83 -1.66
N ILE A 173 -14.99 -8.26 -0.93
CA ILE A 173 -14.47 -7.58 0.25
C ILE A 173 -13.21 -6.81 -0.14
N LEU A 174 -13.11 -5.53 0.20
CA LEU A 174 -11.88 -4.74 -0.03
C LEU A 174 -11.50 -3.89 1.19
N HIS A 175 -10.28 -3.38 1.19
CA HIS A 175 -9.87 -2.32 2.11
C HIS A 175 -10.29 -0.97 1.55
N GLY A 176 -10.93 -0.10 2.34
CA GLY A 176 -11.39 1.19 1.84
C GLY A 176 -10.23 2.10 1.42
N TYR A 177 -10.43 2.89 0.37
CA TYR A 177 -9.39 3.71 -0.27
C TYR A 177 -8.74 4.73 0.67
N LEU A 178 -9.49 5.23 1.65
CA LEU A 178 -8.97 6.17 2.65
C LEU A 178 -8.88 5.53 4.04
N THR A 179 -9.22 4.24 4.16
CA THR A 179 -9.31 3.58 5.47
C THR A 179 -7.90 3.47 6.07
N PRO A 180 -7.69 3.93 7.30
CA PRO A 180 -6.38 3.86 7.93
C PRO A 180 -6.02 2.41 8.30
N CYS A 181 -4.73 2.08 8.24
CA CYS A 181 -4.20 0.83 8.77
C CYS A 181 -4.06 0.87 10.32
N GLY A 182 -3.91 2.07 10.88
CA GLY A 182 -3.90 2.33 12.33
C GLY A 182 -5.25 2.15 13.05
N ASP A 183 -5.52 3.00 14.05
CA ASP A 183 -6.73 2.90 14.88
C ASP A 183 -7.95 3.57 14.25
N ALA A 184 -8.63 2.85 13.36
CA ALA A 184 -9.82 3.33 12.67
C ALA A 184 -10.99 3.69 13.60
N PHE A 185 -11.06 3.17 14.83
CA PHE A 185 -12.28 3.23 15.64
C PHE A 185 -12.30 4.37 16.68
N LEU A 186 -11.23 5.17 16.75
CA LEU A 186 -11.22 6.44 17.50
C LEU A 186 -11.37 7.67 16.60
N GLU A 187 -11.01 7.54 15.33
CA GLU A 187 -11.22 8.57 14.32
C GLU A 187 -12.70 8.65 13.92
N ASP A 188 -13.11 9.81 13.39
CA ASP A 188 -14.44 9.95 12.78
C ASP A 188 -14.49 9.17 11.46
N ASP A 189 -15.39 8.19 11.37
CA ASP A 189 -15.50 7.33 10.20
C ASP A 189 -16.00 8.07 8.96
N GLU A 190 -16.59 9.27 9.09
CA GLU A 190 -16.86 10.14 7.95
C GLU A 190 -15.59 10.66 7.25
N ASN A 191 -14.44 10.72 7.95
CA ASN A 191 -13.20 11.23 7.38
C ASN A 191 -12.53 10.28 6.39
N TYR A 192 -12.78 8.97 6.53
CA TYR A 192 -12.16 7.91 5.73
C TYR A 192 -13.17 6.95 5.04
N LEU A 193 -14.43 6.92 5.47
CA LEU A 193 -15.54 6.25 4.80
C LEU A 193 -16.76 7.19 4.73
N PRO A 194 -16.66 8.31 4.00
CA PRO A 194 -17.81 9.17 3.78
C PRO A 194 -18.92 8.43 3.02
N ASP A 195 -20.17 8.85 3.22
CA ASP A 195 -21.35 8.25 2.58
C ASP A 195 -21.26 8.22 1.04
N SER A 196 -20.59 9.22 0.43
CA SER A 196 -20.32 9.25 -1.01
C SER A 196 -19.38 8.13 -1.48
N LEU A 197 -18.43 7.71 -0.64
CA LEU A 197 -17.53 6.59 -0.94
C LEU A 197 -18.26 5.25 -0.76
N LEU A 198 -19.02 5.09 0.32
CA LEU A 198 -19.86 3.90 0.54
C LEU A 198 -20.88 3.70 -0.59
N GLN A 199 -21.47 4.78 -1.10
CA GLN A 199 -22.37 4.73 -2.24
C GLN A 199 -21.68 4.26 -3.51
N GLN A 200 -20.48 4.75 -3.80
CA GLN A 200 -19.72 4.31 -4.98
C GLN A 200 -19.31 2.84 -4.85
N TYR A 201 -18.87 2.40 -3.68
CA TYR A 201 -18.61 0.98 -3.43
C TYR A 201 -19.82 0.09 -3.72
N GLN A 202 -21.01 0.47 -3.23
CA GLN A 202 -22.24 -0.25 -3.55
C GLN A 202 -22.48 -0.31 -5.07
N GLN A 203 -22.30 0.80 -5.79
CA GLN A 203 -22.51 0.87 -7.24
C GLN A 203 -21.52 -0.01 -8.01
N ASN A 204 -20.29 -0.12 -7.53
CA ASN A 204 -19.28 -1.03 -8.06
C ASN A 204 -19.47 -2.50 -7.59
N GLY A 205 -20.55 -2.80 -6.86
CA GLY A 205 -20.89 -4.15 -6.42
C GLY A 205 -20.12 -4.63 -5.18
N VAL A 206 -19.35 -3.78 -4.52
CA VAL A 206 -18.66 -4.12 -3.27
C VAL A 206 -19.69 -4.36 -2.17
N ASN A 207 -19.55 -5.47 -1.44
CA ASN A 207 -20.49 -5.85 -0.38
C ASN A 207 -19.81 -6.11 0.98
N GLY A 208 -18.49 -5.95 1.04
CA GLY A 208 -17.73 -5.99 2.28
C GLY A 208 -16.58 -5.00 2.29
N LEU A 209 -16.32 -4.43 3.46
CA LEU A 209 -15.10 -3.68 3.73
C LEU A 209 -14.39 -4.35 4.89
N TRP A 210 -13.08 -4.57 4.77
CA TRP A 210 -12.28 -5.01 5.91
C TRP A 210 -11.50 -3.85 6.52
N VAL A 211 -11.48 -3.81 7.85
CA VAL A 211 -10.80 -2.79 8.65
C VAL A 211 -9.90 -3.51 9.64
N HIS A 212 -8.66 -3.06 9.80
CA HIS A 212 -7.74 -3.61 10.79
C HIS A 212 -8.30 -3.39 12.20
N GLY A 213 -8.24 -4.43 13.02
CA GLY A 213 -8.74 -4.41 14.39
C GLY A 213 -7.75 -5.03 15.37
N LEU A 214 -7.61 -4.39 16.53
CA LEU A 214 -6.89 -4.94 17.68
C LEU A 214 -7.92 -5.47 18.67
N LEU A 215 -7.92 -6.77 18.97
CA LEU A 215 -8.87 -7.33 19.93
C LEU A 215 -8.64 -6.76 21.32
N SER A 216 -7.38 -6.48 21.68
CA SER A 216 -7.04 -5.79 22.92
C SER A 216 -7.64 -4.39 23.04
N ALA A 217 -7.91 -3.71 21.92
CA ALA A 217 -8.53 -2.40 21.88
C ALA A 217 -10.06 -2.46 21.73
N LEU A 218 -10.61 -3.61 21.35
CA LEU A 218 -12.04 -3.83 21.11
C LEU A 218 -12.72 -4.69 22.17
N SER A 219 -11.97 -5.31 23.09
CA SER A 219 -12.52 -6.15 24.16
C SER A 219 -11.72 -5.98 25.46
N PRO A 220 -12.28 -6.38 26.62
CA PRO A 220 -11.50 -6.47 27.86
C PRO A 220 -10.22 -7.28 27.65
N TYR A 221 -9.08 -6.68 27.98
CA TYR A 221 -7.76 -7.29 27.75
C TYR A 221 -7.07 -7.56 29.09
N PRO A 222 -7.01 -8.82 29.56
CA PRO A 222 -6.53 -9.13 30.90
C PRO A 222 -5.03 -8.89 31.07
N PHE A 223 -4.27 -8.84 29.97
CA PHE A 223 -2.81 -8.74 30.01
C PHE A 223 -2.31 -7.28 30.07
N ASP A 224 -3.10 -6.31 29.62
CA ASP A 224 -2.82 -4.88 29.73
C ASP A 224 -4.13 -4.07 29.76
N GLU A 225 -4.51 -3.61 30.96
CA GLU A 225 -5.73 -2.82 31.15
C GLU A 225 -5.70 -1.49 30.38
N ASN A 226 -4.52 -0.91 30.15
CA ASN A 226 -4.42 0.34 29.40
C ASN A 226 -4.76 0.16 27.92
N ALA A 227 -4.36 -0.98 27.34
CA ALA A 227 -4.67 -1.31 25.95
C ALA A 227 -6.19 -1.39 25.70
N SER A 228 -6.95 -1.88 26.69
CA SER A 228 -8.41 -2.01 26.61
C SER A 228 -9.19 -0.83 27.19
N LYS A 229 -8.56 0.19 27.80
CA LYS A 229 -9.25 1.28 28.50
C LYS A 229 -10.37 1.97 27.71
N GLN A 230 -10.20 2.08 26.39
CA GLN A 230 -11.16 2.75 25.50
C GLN A 230 -12.01 1.79 24.65
N TYR A 231 -12.02 0.48 24.94
CA TYR A 231 -12.80 -0.48 24.17
C TYR A 231 -14.30 -0.15 24.08
N PRO A 232 -14.99 0.38 25.11
CA PRO A 232 -16.41 0.72 24.98
C PRO A 232 -16.66 1.85 23.98
N VAL A 233 -15.74 2.82 23.92
CA VAL A 233 -15.81 3.93 22.95
C VAL A 233 -15.60 3.40 21.53
N ARG A 234 -14.58 2.58 21.32
CA ARG A 234 -14.32 1.95 20.01
C ARG A 234 -15.46 1.07 19.54
N ARG A 235 -16.06 0.25 20.43
CA ARG A 235 -17.25 -0.54 20.08
C ARG A 235 -18.44 0.32 19.67
N LYS A 236 -18.68 1.43 20.36
CA LYS A 236 -19.75 2.37 20.00
C LYS A 236 -19.51 2.98 18.61
N ASN A 237 -18.29 3.39 18.31
CA ASN A 237 -17.94 3.93 16.99
C ASN A 237 -18.01 2.85 15.90
N LEU A 238 -17.53 1.64 16.18
CA LEU A 238 -17.65 0.49 15.29
C LEU A 238 -19.13 0.15 14.99
N GLN A 239 -20.02 0.17 15.99
CA GLN A 239 -21.46 -0.05 15.76
C GLN A 239 -22.04 1.02 14.82
N LYS A 240 -21.68 2.29 15.00
CA LYS A 240 -22.13 3.36 14.09
C LYS A 240 -21.67 3.12 12.66
N LEU A 241 -20.40 2.75 12.47
CA LEU A 241 -19.85 2.44 11.15
C LEU A 241 -20.58 1.25 10.52
N VAL A 242 -20.84 0.18 11.29
CA VAL A 242 -21.61 -0.99 10.82
C VAL A 242 -23.02 -0.58 10.39
N ASP A 243 -23.72 0.23 11.19
CA ASP A 243 -25.08 0.69 10.87
C ASP A 243 -25.11 1.60 9.64
N ARG A 244 -24.08 2.45 9.46
CA ARG A 244 -23.94 3.31 8.27
C ARG A 244 -23.67 2.47 7.03
N ALA A 245 -22.68 1.59 7.04
CA ALA A 245 -22.32 0.74 5.91
C ALA A 245 -23.47 -0.19 5.49
N ALA A 246 -24.28 -0.67 6.44
CA ALA A 246 -25.43 -1.51 6.17
C ALA A 246 -26.49 -0.83 5.27
N LYS A 247 -26.63 0.51 5.32
CA LYS A 247 -27.53 1.27 4.43
C LYS A 247 -27.16 1.12 2.95
N TYR A 248 -25.89 0.80 2.68
CA TYR A 248 -25.33 0.58 1.35
C TYR A 248 -25.20 -0.90 1.01
N GLY A 249 -25.72 -1.81 1.85
CA GLY A 249 -25.58 -3.25 1.66
C GLY A 249 -24.14 -3.76 1.87
N ILE A 250 -23.32 -2.99 2.58
CA ILE A 250 -21.91 -3.29 2.85
C ILE A 250 -21.76 -3.80 4.28
N LYS A 251 -21.04 -4.91 4.44
CA LYS A 251 -20.67 -5.48 5.74
C LYS A 251 -19.26 -5.10 6.15
N ILE A 252 -19.05 -4.83 7.44
CA ILE A 252 -17.72 -4.56 8.00
C ILE A 252 -17.10 -5.87 8.52
N TYR A 253 -15.92 -6.20 8.04
CA TYR A 253 -15.10 -7.33 8.48
C TYR A 253 -13.92 -6.81 9.30
N LEU A 254 -13.59 -7.47 10.40
CA LEU A 254 -12.41 -7.14 11.19
C LEU A 254 -11.23 -8.00 10.73
N TYR A 255 -10.14 -7.36 10.33
CA TYR A 255 -8.87 -8.05 10.11
C TYR A 255 -8.07 -8.09 11.43
N ILE A 256 -7.87 -9.29 11.99
CA ILE A 256 -7.19 -9.47 13.29
C ILE A 256 -6.17 -10.62 13.24
N ASN A 257 -5.06 -10.47 13.95
CA ASN A 257 -4.08 -11.54 14.18
C ASN A 257 -4.04 -11.84 15.68
N GLU A 258 -4.95 -12.67 16.16
CA GLU A 258 -5.18 -12.85 17.60
C GLU A 258 -5.13 -14.34 17.99
N PRO A 259 -4.68 -14.68 19.21
CA PRO A 259 -4.25 -13.76 20.27
C PRO A 259 -2.84 -13.21 20.03
N ARG A 260 -2.66 -11.89 20.06
CA ARG A 260 -1.34 -11.28 19.84
C ARG A 260 -0.34 -11.68 20.93
N GLY A 261 0.90 -11.91 20.51
CA GLY A 261 2.04 -12.05 21.41
C GLY A 261 2.26 -10.79 22.25
N ILE A 262 2.90 -10.97 23.40
CA ILE A 262 3.09 -9.94 24.42
C ILE A 262 4.59 -9.79 24.65
N ALA A 263 5.07 -8.55 24.82
CA ALA A 263 6.44 -8.33 25.25
C ALA A 263 6.76 -9.16 26.51
N GLU A 264 7.86 -9.92 26.49
CA GLU A 264 8.15 -10.94 27.51
C GLU A 264 8.20 -10.32 28.91
N GLU A 265 8.78 -9.11 29.03
CA GLU A 265 8.88 -8.36 30.27
C GLU A 265 7.52 -7.92 30.84
N LYS A 266 6.47 -7.86 30.01
CA LYS A 266 5.11 -7.47 30.40
C LYS A 266 4.24 -8.66 30.86
N LEU A 267 4.72 -9.90 30.76
CA LEU A 267 3.92 -11.07 31.13
C LEU A 267 3.51 -11.07 32.61
N GLY A 268 4.38 -10.61 33.51
CA GLY A 268 4.11 -10.52 34.95
C GLY A 268 3.47 -11.79 35.53
N LYS A 269 2.27 -11.64 36.12
CA LYS A 269 1.50 -12.75 36.71
C LYS A 269 1.04 -13.82 35.68
N TYR A 270 1.08 -13.52 34.39
CA TYR A 270 0.71 -14.43 33.29
C TYR A 270 1.89 -15.22 32.72
N ALA A 271 3.05 -15.24 33.38
CA ALA A 271 4.24 -15.95 32.92
C ALA A 271 4.01 -17.46 32.63
N HIS A 272 3.02 -18.10 33.27
CA HIS A 272 2.65 -19.49 33.01
C HIS A 272 2.00 -19.74 31.64
N LEU A 273 1.50 -18.68 30.98
CA LEU A 273 0.94 -18.71 29.62
C LEU A 273 2.00 -18.60 28.52
N LYS A 274 3.26 -18.37 28.90
CA LYS A 274 4.37 -18.17 27.99
C LYS A 274 4.58 -19.39 27.09
N GLY A 275 4.56 -19.13 25.78
CA GLY A 275 4.93 -20.07 24.74
C GLY A 275 6.33 -19.76 24.21
N THR A 276 6.47 -19.84 22.90
CA THR A 276 7.73 -19.50 22.23
C THR A 276 8.06 -18.03 22.40
N VAL A 277 9.34 -17.68 22.63
CA VAL A 277 9.80 -16.29 22.68
C VAL A 277 10.71 -16.00 21.50
N ARG A 278 10.44 -14.91 20.76
CA ARG A 278 11.28 -14.43 19.66
C ARG A 278 11.30 -12.91 19.64
N GLY A 279 12.49 -12.32 19.48
CA GLY A 279 12.63 -10.86 19.41
C GLY A 279 12.08 -10.12 20.62
N GLY A 280 12.14 -10.71 21.82
CA GLY A 280 11.55 -10.13 23.04
C GLY A 280 10.03 -10.26 23.15
N VAL A 281 9.35 -10.88 22.18
CA VAL A 281 7.90 -11.11 22.20
C VAL A 281 7.60 -12.56 22.55
N ALA A 282 6.85 -12.77 23.63
CA ALA A 282 6.30 -14.04 24.03
C ALA A 282 5.00 -14.33 23.28
N HIS A 283 5.00 -15.41 22.51
CA HIS A 283 3.79 -15.97 21.91
C HIS A 283 2.98 -16.61 23.03
N LEU A 284 1.69 -16.32 23.11
CA LEU A 284 0.82 -16.98 24.08
C LEU A 284 0.64 -18.45 23.68
N CYS A 285 0.93 -19.37 24.59
CA CYS A 285 0.85 -20.80 24.31
C CYS A 285 -0.61 -21.22 24.13
N PHE A 286 -1.01 -21.46 22.88
CA PHE A 286 -2.40 -21.81 22.55
C PHE A 286 -2.84 -23.19 23.06
N GLU A 287 -1.91 -23.98 23.60
CA GLU A 287 -2.22 -25.22 24.32
C GLU A 287 -2.72 -25.00 25.75
N ARG A 288 -2.48 -23.80 26.30
CA ARG A 288 -3.06 -23.38 27.58
C ARG A 288 -4.54 -23.07 27.40
N LYS A 289 -5.36 -23.60 28.31
CA LYS A 289 -6.82 -23.46 28.26
C LYS A 289 -7.23 -21.99 28.38
N GLU A 290 -6.53 -21.26 29.22
CA GLU A 290 -6.76 -19.85 29.55
C GLU A 290 -6.57 -18.94 28.32
N VAL A 291 -5.60 -19.26 27.45
CA VAL A 291 -5.37 -18.50 26.20
C VAL A 291 -6.53 -18.72 25.22
N ARG A 292 -6.99 -19.96 25.09
CA ARG A 292 -8.16 -20.29 24.25
C ARG A 292 -9.44 -19.68 24.78
N GLU A 293 -9.66 -19.75 26.09
CA GLU A 293 -10.82 -19.15 26.76
C GLU A 293 -10.82 -17.64 26.62
N TYR A 294 -9.67 -16.98 26.75
CA TYR A 294 -9.55 -15.54 26.50
C TYR A 294 -9.99 -15.19 25.07
N LEU A 295 -9.39 -15.82 24.06
CA LEU A 295 -9.71 -15.54 22.66
C LEU A 295 -11.21 -15.77 22.37
N TYR A 296 -11.73 -16.91 22.81
CA TYR A 296 -13.13 -17.27 22.64
C TYR A 296 -14.07 -16.25 23.29
N ASN A 297 -13.87 -15.95 24.59
CA ASN A 297 -14.75 -15.07 25.35
C ASN A 297 -14.70 -13.64 24.82
N ALA A 298 -13.50 -13.12 24.51
CA ALA A 298 -13.33 -11.76 24.02
C ALA A 298 -13.99 -11.52 22.66
N LEU A 299 -13.97 -12.52 21.77
CA LEU A 299 -14.63 -12.46 20.47
C LEU A 299 -16.14 -12.68 20.56
N LYS A 300 -16.58 -13.67 21.35
CA LYS A 300 -18.01 -13.90 21.57
C LYS A 300 -18.68 -12.65 22.14
N ASP A 301 -18.09 -12.07 23.18
CA ASP A 301 -18.56 -10.82 23.79
C ASP A 301 -18.56 -9.65 22.78
N LEU A 302 -17.53 -9.51 21.96
CA LEU A 302 -17.50 -8.47 20.92
C LEU A 302 -18.67 -8.62 19.94
N PHE A 303 -18.90 -9.82 19.41
CA PHE A 303 -19.95 -10.07 18.40
C PHE A 303 -21.37 -10.14 18.99
N GLU A 304 -21.51 -10.37 20.29
CA GLU A 304 -22.79 -10.21 21.01
C GLU A 304 -23.15 -8.74 21.23
N ASN A 305 -22.16 -7.83 21.28
CA ASN A 305 -22.38 -6.41 21.59
C ASN A 305 -22.22 -5.46 20.40
N VAL A 306 -21.63 -5.91 19.30
CA VAL A 306 -21.53 -5.15 18.05
C VAL A 306 -22.27 -5.93 16.96
N HIS A 307 -23.54 -5.56 16.76
CA HIS A 307 -24.45 -6.26 15.87
C HIS A 307 -24.22 -5.89 14.41
N GLY A 308 -24.33 -6.89 13.53
CA GLY A 308 -24.32 -6.68 12.08
C GLY A 308 -22.95 -6.76 11.40
N LEU A 309 -21.87 -6.99 12.15
CA LEU A 309 -20.54 -7.31 11.63
C LEU A 309 -20.60 -8.46 10.62
N GLY A 310 -19.82 -8.32 9.53
CA GLY A 310 -19.72 -9.32 8.47
C GLY A 310 -18.90 -10.54 8.86
N GLY A 311 -17.86 -10.36 9.68
CA GLY A 311 -16.93 -11.44 9.98
C GLY A 311 -15.57 -11.02 10.47
N ILE A 312 -14.69 -12.01 10.57
CA ILE A 312 -13.27 -11.87 10.84
C ILE A 312 -12.48 -12.43 9.68
N ILE A 313 -11.42 -11.71 9.29
CA ILE A 313 -10.33 -12.19 8.44
C ILE A 313 -9.10 -12.34 9.34
N THR A 314 -8.40 -13.47 9.28
CA THR A 314 -7.26 -13.71 10.16
C THR A 314 -6.13 -14.47 9.48
N ILE A 315 -4.89 -14.01 9.71
CA ILE A 315 -3.65 -14.74 9.43
C ILE A 315 -3.08 -15.24 10.76
N THR A 316 -2.72 -16.52 10.83
CA THR A 316 -2.17 -17.15 12.06
C THR A 316 -0.66 -17.39 12.01
N MET A 317 -0.07 -17.45 10.82
CA MET A 317 1.35 -17.81 10.64
C MET A 317 2.28 -16.63 10.32
N SER A 318 1.76 -15.45 9.99
CA SER A 318 2.52 -14.25 9.61
C SER A 318 2.02 -12.98 10.32
N GLU A 319 2.66 -11.85 10.02
CA GLU A 319 2.43 -10.48 10.51
C GLU A 319 2.62 -10.27 12.02
N ASN A 320 1.80 -10.94 12.82
CA ASN A 320 1.88 -10.89 14.26
C ASN A 320 1.89 -12.30 14.85
N PRO A 321 2.66 -12.51 15.93
CA PRO A 321 2.70 -13.81 16.60
C PRO A 321 1.33 -14.14 17.21
N THR A 322 0.68 -15.22 16.76
CA THR A 322 -0.63 -15.67 17.28
C THR A 322 -0.56 -16.98 18.08
N HIS A 323 0.47 -17.80 17.83
CA HIS A 323 0.73 -19.05 18.55
C HIS A 323 2.21 -19.43 18.49
N CYS A 324 2.64 -20.44 19.24
CA CYS A 324 4.06 -20.82 19.39
C CYS A 324 4.84 -21.15 18.10
N HIS A 325 4.15 -21.34 16.96
CA HIS A 325 4.75 -21.70 15.67
C HIS A 325 4.65 -20.59 14.61
N SER A 326 4.07 -19.42 14.93
CA SER A 326 4.02 -18.28 14.01
C SER A 326 5.43 -17.88 13.52
N HIS A 327 5.52 -17.30 12.31
CA HIS A 327 6.74 -16.91 11.58
C HIS A 327 7.71 -18.02 11.14
N THR A 328 7.80 -19.14 11.85
CA THR A 328 8.50 -20.34 11.35
C THR A 328 8.21 -21.54 12.25
N SER A 329 7.94 -22.67 11.58
CA SER A 329 7.71 -23.99 12.16
C SER A 329 8.97 -24.60 12.81
N ALA A 330 10.17 -24.23 12.34
CA ALA A 330 11.41 -24.95 12.62
C ALA A 330 12.04 -24.70 14.01
N ASN A 331 11.52 -23.74 14.78
CA ASN A 331 12.18 -23.25 16.01
C ASN A 331 11.20 -22.97 17.16
N CYS A 332 10.24 -23.86 17.41
CA CYS A 332 9.33 -23.76 18.55
C CYS A 332 10.06 -24.21 19.84
N ASN A 333 10.29 -23.29 20.79
CA ASN A 333 10.96 -23.59 22.07
C ASN A 333 9.97 -23.73 23.25
N CYS A 334 8.66 -23.70 22.97
CA CYS A 334 7.63 -24.00 23.95
C CYS A 334 7.71 -25.49 24.37
N PRO A 335 7.78 -25.82 25.68
CA PRO A 335 7.92 -27.20 26.13
C PRO A 335 6.69 -28.09 25.82
N ILE A 336 5.55 -27.47 25.50
CA ILE A 336 4.30 -28.16 25.14
C ILE A 336 4.17 -28.26 23.63
N CYS A 337 4.28 -27.14 22.92
CA CYS A 337 3.98 -27.09 21.48
C CYS A 337 5.09 -27.68 20.60
N LYS A 338 6.31 -27.89 21.10
CA LYS A 338 7.42 -28.44 20.29
C LYS A 338 7.10 -29.80 19.65
N ASP A 339 6.23 -30.60 20.25
CA ASP A 339 5.83 -31.93 19.79
C ASP A 339 4.45 -31.92 19.08
N ILE A 340 3.87 -30.73 18.87
CA ILE A 340 2.58 -30.54 18.20
C ILE A 340 2.83 -30.06 16.78
N PRO A 341 2.21 -30.70 15.76
CA PRO A 341 2.32 -30.21 14.39
C PRO A 341 1.84 -28.76 14.26
N PRO A 342 2.61 -27.86 13.64
CA PRO A 342 2.28 -26.43 13.55
C PRO A 342 0.92 -26.19 12.90
N GLU A 343 0.57 -26.99 11.89
CA GLU A 343 -0.72 -26.90 11.18
C GLU A 343 -1.92 -27.21 12.08
N LYS A 344 -1.74 -28.03 13.13
CA LYS A 344 -2.80 -28.31 14.10
C LYS A 344 -3.05 -27.11 15.00
N THR A 345 -1.99 -26.46 15.48
CA THR A 345 -2.12 -25.27 16.33
C THR A 345 -2.67 -24.09 15.54
N ALA A 346 -2.19 -23.86 14.32
CA ALA A 346 -2.69 -22.80 13.45
C ALA A 346 -4.20 -22.94 13.15
N SER A 347 -4.65 -24.15 12.80
CA SER A 347 -6.09 -24.41 12.59
C SER A 347 -6.91 -24.30 13.88
N ALA A 348 -6.35 -24.70 15.04
CA ALA A 348 -7.03 -24.57 16.32
C ALA A 348 -7.34 -23.10 16.68
N VAL A 349 -6.45 -22.16 16.36
CA VAL A 349 -6.71 -20.72 16.54
C VAL A 349 -7.92 -20.29 15.74
N VAL A 350 -7.95 -20.63 14.44
CA VAL A 350 -9.07 -20.31 13.54
C VAL A 350 -10.37 -20.94 14.03
N ASN A 351 -10.35 -22.20 14.47
CA ASN A 351 -11.54 -22.90 14.94
C ASN A 351 -12.13 -22.28 16.21
N VAL A 352 -11.28 -21.77 17.12
CA VAL A 352 -11.77 -21.02 18.31
C VAL A 352 -12.47 -19.72 17.90
N ILE A 353 -11.92 -19.00 16.91
CA ILE A 353 -12.56 -17.80 16.34
C ILE A 353 -13.92 -18.17 15.74
N ALA A 354 -13.96 -19.18 14.88
CA ALA A 354 -15.19 -19.64 14.22
C ALA A 354 -16.26 -20.07 15.25
N LYS A 355 -15.85 -20.79 16.29
CA LYS A 355 -16.74 -21.19 17.37
C LYS A 355 -17.28 -19.99 18.15
N ALA A 356 -16.46 -18.99 18.47
CA ALA A 356 -16.89 -17.78 19.17
C ALA A 356 -17.94 -17.01 18.36
N LEU A 357 -17.71 -16.85 17.05
CA LEU A 357 -18.65 -16.18 16.15
C LEU A 357 -19.95 -16.97 16.02
N LYS A 358 -19.88 -18.29 15.87
CA LYS A 358 -21.08 -19.15 15.83
C LYS A 358 -21.90 -19.04 17.11
N ASP A 359 -21.27 -19.20 18.26
CA ASP A 359 -21.94 -19.19 19.56
C ASP A 359 -22.46 -17.80 19.98
N SER A 360 -21.98 -16.73 19.35
CA SER A 360 -22.55 -15.37 19.49
C SER A 360 -23.91 -15.21 18.81
N GLY A 361 -24.26 -16.09 17.87
CA GLY A 361 -25.49 -15.97 17.07
C GLY A 361 -25.49 -14.82 16.05
N SER A 362 -24.35 -14.16 15.81
CA SER A 362 -24.23 -13.00 14.92
C SER A 362 -24.43 -13.31 13.42
N GLY A 363 -24.25 -14.56 13.00
CA GLY A 363 -24.22 -14.95 11.59
C GLY A 363 -22.96 -14.48 10.84
N ALA A 364 -21.96 -13.98 11.57
CA ALA A 364 -20.70 -13.50 11.02
C ALA A 364 -19.82 -14.64 10.49
N LYS A 365 -19.05 -14.36 9.43
CA LYS A 365 -18.19 -15.34 8.75
C LYS A 365 -16.77 -15.34 9.31
N THR A 366 -16.10 -16.49 9.30
CA THR A 366 -14.67 -16.60 9.62
C THR A 366 -13.89 -16.93 8.35
N LEU A 367 -13.04 -16.01 7.91
CA LEU A 367 -12.14 -16.18 6.77
C LEU A 367 -10.73 -16.46 7.29
N ALA A 368 -10.26 -17.69 7.10
CA ALA A 368 -8.90 -18.09 7.40
C ALA A 368 -8.00 -17.73 6.22
N TYR A 369 -7.21 -16.66 6.34
CA TYR A 369 -6.31 -16.26 5.27
C TYR A 369 -5.04 -17.11 5.31
N LEU A 370 -4.94 -18.05 4.36
CA LEU A 370 -3.91 -19.08 4.30
C LEU A 370 -2.58 -18.58 3.71
N TRP A 371 -2.40 -17.28 3.49
CA TRP A 371 -1.16 -16.67 3.00
C TRP A 371 0.09 -17.19 3.73
N GLY A 372 0.03 -17.26 5.06
CA GLY A 372 1.14 -17.73 5.87
C GLY A 372 1.26 -19.26 5.97
N TRP A 373 0.34 -20.01 5.39
CA TRP A 373 0.36 -21.49 5.36
C TRP A 373 1.02 -21.92 4.06
N SER A 374 2.29 -21.59 3.93
CA SER A 374 2.99 -21.57 2.66
C SER A 374 4.47 -21.87 2.79
N ASP A 375 5.11 -22.29 1.71
CA ASP A 375 6.55 -22.58 1.67
C ASP A 375 7.38 -21.33 1.99
N HIS A 376 6.88 -20.15 1.57
CA HIS A 376 7.45 -18.85 1.93
C HIS A 376 7.58 -18.65 3.46
N MET A 377 6.68 -19.26 4.25
CA MET A 377 6.69 -19.23 5.72
C MET A 377 7.20 -20.53 6.36
N GLY A 378 7.80 -21.43 5.56
CA GLY A 378 8.38 -22.69 6.01
C GLY A 378 7.37 -23.80 6.25
N TRP A 379 6.24 -23.81 5.53
CA TRP A 379 5.31 -24.93 5.48
C TRP A 379 5.39 -25.64 4.13
N THR A 380 5.40 -26.97 4.14
CA THR A 380 5.24 -27.73 2.90
C THR A 380 3.78 -27.69 2.40
N GLU A 381 3.56 -27.95 1.11
CA GLU A 381 2.20 -28.10 0.55
C GLU A 381 1.37 -29.12 1.37
N GLU A 382 1.98 -30.24 1.78
CA GLU A 382 1.31 -31.25 2.61
C GLU A 382 0.85 -30.68 3.96
N GLN A 383 1.65 -29.85 4.62
CA GLN A 383 1.27 -29.21 5.87
C GLN A 383 0.08 -28.27 5.68
N THR A 384 0.06 -27.50 4.59
CA THR A 384 -1.08 -26.64 4.23
C THR A 384 -2.36 -27.46 4.06
N LEU A 385 -2.30 -28.55 3.30
CA LEU A 385 -3.45 -29.44 3.09
C LEU A 385 -3.91 -30.12 4.39
N ARG A 386 -2.98 -30.54 5.26
CA ARG A 386 -3.31 -31.07 6.59
C ARG A 386 -3.94 -30.00 7.48
N GLY A 387 -3.44 -28.76 7.45
CA GLY A 387 -4.02 -27.62 8.15
C GLY A 387 -5.48 -27.39 7.75
N ILE A 388 -5.76 -27.38 6.44
CA ILE A 388 -7.12 -27.28 5.90
C ILE A 388 -7.99 -28.43 6.41
N SER A 389 -7.45 -29.65 6.49
CA SER A 389 -8.19 -30.80 6.99
C SER A 389 -8.63 -30.67 8.46
N TYR A 390 -7.96 -29.83 9.25
CA TYR A 390 -8.28 -29.56 10.64
C TYR A 390 -9.27 -28.39 10.85
N LEU A 391 -9.61 -27.63 9.81
CA LEU A 391 -10.55 -26.51 9.92
C LEU A 391 -12.00 -26.99 10.13
N ASP A 392 -12.74 -26.25 10.95
CA ASP A 392 -14.17 -26.48 11.17
C ASP A 392 -15.01 -26.08 9.96
N LYS A 393 -16.18 -26.73 9.77
CA LYS A 393 -17.05 -26.52 8.59
C LYS A 393 -17.56 -25.09 8.39
N ASP A 394 -17.57 -24.29 9.45
CA ASP A 394 -18.05 -22.90 9.42
C ASP A 394 -16.94 -21.91 8.97
N VAL A 395 -15.74 -22.41 8.64
CA VAL A 395 -14.60 -21.62 8.17
C VAL A 395 -14.62 -21.51 6.64
N ILE A 396 -14.25 -20.33 6.14
CA ILE A 396 -13.95 -20.07 4.73
C ILE A 396 -12.43 -20.04 4.56
N ALA A 397 -11.89 -20.91 3.71
CA ALA A 397 -10.49 -20.88 3.31
C ALA A 397 -10.26 -19.73 2.32
N LEU A 398 -9.53 -18.71 2.75
CA LEU A 398 -9.12 -17.57 1.92
C LEU A 398 -7.68 -17.79 1.43
N CYS A 399 -7.47 -17.93 0.13
CA CYS A 399 -6.14 -18.21 -0.45
C CYS A 399 -5.68 -17.09 -1.38
N PRO A 400 -4.41 -16.64 -1.34
CA PRO A 400 -3.86 -15.79 -2.40
C PRO A 400 -3.88 -16.56 -3.71
N SER A 401 -4.55 -16.00 -4.72
CA SER A 401 -4.85 -16.73 -5.94
C SER A 401 -3.56 -17.12 -6.67
N GLU A 402 -2.64 -16.17 -6.78
CA GLU A 402 -1.43 -16.25 -7.57
C GLU A 402 -0.25 -16.87 -6.81
N TYR A 403 -0.41 -17.25 -5.54
CA TYR A 403 0.68 -17.78 -4.73
C TYR A 403 1.34 -18.99 -5.41
N ASP A 404 2.66 -18.92 -5.62
CA ASP A 404 3.46 -19.92 -6.31
C ASP A 404 3.06 -20.17 -7.77
N LEU A 405 2.46 -19.17 -8.43
CA LEU A 405 2.25 -19.21 -9.88
C LEU A 405 3.61 -19.11 -10.59
N GLU A 406 4.04 -20.18 -11.24
CA GLU A 406 5.25 -20.19 -12.08
C GLU A 406 5.11 -19.18 -13.23
N ILE A 407 6.13 -18.34 -13.41
CA ILE A 407 6.20 -17.34 -14.47
C ILE A 407 7.57 -17.36 -15.15
N GLU A 408 7.60 -16.98 -16.42
CA GLU A 408 8.82 -16.80 -17.19
C GLU A 408 8.77 -15.46 -17.93
N LYS A 409 9.76 -14.59 -17.68
CA LYS A 409 9.90 -13.29 -18.36
C LYS A 409 11.31 -13.17 -18.95
N GLY A 410 11.41 -12.91 -20.24
CA GLY A 410 12.69 -12.82 -20.95
C GLY A 410 13.61 -14.02 -20.75
N GLY A 411 13.06 -15.23 -20.61
CA GLY A 411 13.81 -16.48 -20.38
C GLY A 411 14.21 -16.75 -18.92
N VAL A 412 13.88 -15.85 -17.98
CA VAL A 412 14.13 -16.03 -16.54
C VAL A 412 12.89 -16.57 -15.88
N LYS A 413 13.02 -17.73 -15.24
CA LYS A 413 11.97 -18.39 -14.46
C LYS A 413 11.93 -17.87 -13.03
N SER A 414 10.73 -17.62 -12.54
CA SER A 414 10.46 -17.28 -11.13
C SER A 414 9.03 -17.70 -10.79
N HIS A 415 8.53 -17.28 -9.64
CA HIS A 415 7.16 -17.51 -9.23
C HIS A 415 6.58 -16.25 -8.57
N VAL A 416 5.25 -16.12 -8.64
CA VAL A 416 4.53 -15.08 -7.92
C VAL A 416 4.41 -15.47 -6.45
N VAL A 417 4.63 -14.53 -5.55
CA VAL A 417 4.34 -14.73 -4.12
C VAL A 417 2.99 -14.09 -3.79
N ASP A 418 2.86 -12.77 -3.93
CA ASP A 418 1.58 -12.04 -3.79
C ASP A 418 1.57 -10.77 -4.67
N TYR A 419 0.43 -10.08 -4.76
CA TYR A 419 0.24 -8.75 -5.37
C TYR A 419 0.40 -8.71 -6.89
N SER A 420 0.01 -9.76 -7.62
CA SER A 420 0.10 -9.78 -9.08
C SER A 420 -1.23 -9.48 -9.76
N ILE A 421 -1.24 -8.48 -10.63
CA ILE A 421 -2.26 -8.25 -11.67
C ILE A 421 -1.71 -8.70 -13.04
N SER A 422 -0.41 -8.53 -13.32
CA SER A 422 0.17 -8.89 -14.63
C SER A 422 0.13 -10.39 -14.93
N ASN A 423 0.01 -11.24 -13.91
CA ASN A 423 -0.05 -12.70 -14.02
C ASN A 423 -1.34 -13.23 -13.38
N PRO A 424 -2.40 -13.44 -14.17
CA PRO A 424 -3.67 -13.99 -13.68
C PRO A 424 -3.52 -15.40 -13.12
N GLY A 425 -3.95 -15.61 -11.87
CA GLY A 425 -4.01 -16.91 -11.21
C GLY A 425 -5.28 -17.74 -11.57
N PRO A 426 -5.66 -18.74 -10.76
CA PRO A 426 -4.91 -19.25 -9.61
C PRO A 426 -3.77 -20.19 -10.02
N SER A 427 -2.75 -20.30 -9.17
CA SER A 427 -1.68 -21.30 -9.31
C SER A 427 -2.19 -22.73 -9.08
N GLU A 428 -1.38 -23.72 -9.44
CA GLU A 428 -1.70 -25.13 -9.15
C GLU A 428 -1.73 -25.43 -7.64
N VAL A 429 -0.86 -24.80 -6.85
CA VAL A 429 -0.84 -24.94 -5.39
C VAL A 429 -2.15 -24.41 -4.80
N THR A 430 -2.59 -23.23 -5.22
CA THR A 430 -3.84 -22.63 -4.75
C THR A 430 -5.06 -23.45 -5.20
N LYS A 431 -5.07 -23.99 -6.42
CA LYS A 431 -6.15 -24.89 -6.88
C LYS A 431 -6.29 -26.13 -5.99
N LYS A 432 -5.18 -26.76 -5.59
CA LYS A 432 -5.21 -27.91 -4.66
C LYS A 432 -5.75 -27.52 -3.30
N ALA A 433 -5.39 -26.35 -2.78
CA ALA A 433 -5.92 -25.84 -1.51
C ALA A 433 -7.44 -25.60 -1.59
N PHE A 434 -7.94 -25.01 -2.69
CA PHE A 434 -9.38 -24.85 -2.92
C PHE A 434 -10.10 -26.19 -2.98
N LEU A 435 -9.57 -27.15 -3.74
CA LEU A 435 -10.15 -28.49 -3.86
C LEU A 435 -10.23 -29.18 -2.50
N ALA A 436 -9.15 -29.18 -1.72
CA ALA A 436 -9.12 -29.79 -0.39
C ALA A 436 -10.13 -29.16 0.57
N ALA A 437 -10.31 -27.84 0.52
CA ALA A 437 -11.31 -27.12 1.31
C ALA A 437 -12.74 -27.48 0.87
N GLN A 438 -13.00 -27.51 -0.45
CA GLN A 438 -14.30 -27.87 -1.02
C GLN A 438 -14.70 -29.32 -0.70
N GLU A 439 -13.78 -30.28 -0.80
CA GLU A 439 -14.01 -31.70 -0.45
C GLU A 439 -14.39 -31.88 1.04
N ARG A 440 -13.89 -30.99 1.92
CA ARG A 440 -14.24 -30.93 3.33
C ARG A 440 -15.59 -30.24 3.60
N GLY A 441 -16.15 -29.57 2.59
CA GLY A 441 -17.37 -28.77 2.68
C GLY A 441 -17.15 -27.38 3.27
N LEU A 442 -15.92 -26.85 3.21
CA LEU A 442 -15.60 -25.47 3.60
C LEU A 442 -15.99 -24.49 2.49
N GLY A 443 -16.24 -23.23 2.87
CA GLY A 443 -16.28 -22.14 1.90
C GLY A 443 -14.88 -21.84 1.36
N VAL A 444 -14.79 -21.30 0.14
CA VAL A 444 -13.52 -20.88 -0.47
C VAL A 444 -13.62 -19.45 -0.97
N CYS A 445 -12.57 -18.66 -0.73
CA CYS A 445 -12.46 -17.27 -1.15
C CYS A 445 -11.07 -17.05 -1.75
N ALA A 446 -10.97 -16.29 -2.83
CA ALA A 446 -9.68 -15.92 -3.42
C ALA A 446 -9.30 -14.50 -2.99
N LYS A 447 -8.07 -14.32 -2.50
CA LYS A 447 -7.45 -13.00 -2.44
C LYS A 447 -6.84 -12.72 -3.81
N ILE A 448 -7.23 -11.62 -4.42
CA ILE A 448 -6.74 -11.12 -5.71
C ILE A 448 -6.42 -9.63 -5.60
N GLN A 449 -5.76 -9.07 -6.62
CA GLN A 449 -5.66 -7.62 -6.80
C GLN A 449 -6.54 -7.18 -7.97
N THR A 450 -7.38 -6.17 -7.73
CA THR A 450 -8.35 -5.69 -8.74
C THR A 450 -8.06 -4.28 -9.23
N ASN A 451 -7.77 -3.35 -8.34
CA ASN A 451 -7.48 -1.96 -8.68
C ASN A 451 -6.04 -1.82 -9.17
N ASP A 452 -5.14 -1.94 -8.21
CA ASP A 452 -3.72 -1.77 -8.31
C ASP A 452 -3.02 -2.87 -7.51
N SER A 453 -1.70 -2.83 -7.53
CA SER A 453 -0.85 -3.71 -6.75
C SER A 453 0.48 -3.01 -6.50
N TRP A 454 1.41 -3.67 -5.81
CA TRP A 454 2.77 -3.17 -5.70
C TRP A 454 3.51 -3.13 -7.04
N GLU A 455 2.92 -3.60 -8.15
CA GLU A 455 3.46 -3.38 -9.50
C GLU A 455 3.32 -1.91 -9.91
N CYS A 456 2.28 -1.21 -9.46
CA CYS A 456 2.15 0.25 -9.55
C CYS A 456 0.98 0.75 -8.67
N SER A 457 1.25 1.05 -7.40
CA SER A 457 0.24 1.48 -6.43
C SER A 457 0.01 2.99 -6.37
N ALA A 458 0.72 3.75 -7.21
CA ALA A 458 0.60 5.20 -7.27
C ALA A 458 -0.56 5.68 -8.16
N VAL A 459 -1.38 4.75 -8.67
CA VAL A 459 -2.56 5.06 -9.49
C VAL A 459 -3.79 4.37 -8.91
N PRO A 460 -4.99 4.95 -9.04
CA PRO A 460 -6.23 4.37 -8.51
C PRO A 460 -6.59 2.98 -9.05
N TYR A 461 -6.21 2.70 -10.29
CA TYR A 461 -6.34 1.40 -10.92
C TYR A 461 -5.49 1.29 -12.19
N LEU A 462 -5.20 0.06 -12.60
CA LEU A 462 -4.56 -0.26 -13.89
C LEU A 462 -5.63 -0.68 -14.93
N PRO A 463 -5.71 -0.03 -16.11
CA PRO A 463 -6.74 -0.32 -17.12
C PRO A 463 -6.44 -1.59 -17.94
N VAL A 464 -6.34 -2.74 -17.27
CA VAL A 464 -5.98 -4.05 -17.84
C VAL A 464 -7.13 -5.06 -17.72
N PHE A 465 -8.30 -4.68 -18.25
CA PHE A 465 -9.57 -5.39 -18.01
C PHE A 465 -9.56 -6.85 -18.46
N ASP A 466 -8.91 -7.17 -19.59
CA ASP A 466 -8.83 -8.52 -20.13
C ASP A 466 -8.04 -9.46 -19.19
N LEU A 467 -7.01 -8.95 -18.49
CA LEU A 467 -6.28 -9.73 -17.48
C LEU A 467 -7.18 -10.06 -16.28
N LEU A 468 -7.96 -9.08 -15.82
CA LEU A 468 -8.91 -9.29 -14.73
C LEU A 468 -9.98 -10.32 -15.10
N VAL A 469 -10.61 -10.19 -16.27
CA VAL A 469 -11.63 -11.16 -16.72
C VAL A 469 -11.04 -12.57 -16.82
N LYS A 470 -9.85 -12.72 -17.40
CA LYS A 470 -9.15 -14.01 -17.45
C LYS A 470 -8.96 -14.60 -16.05
N HIS A 471 -8.58 -13.78 -15.08
CA HIS A 471 -8.40 -14.22 -13.70
C HIS A 471 -9.72 -14.69 -13.05
N LEU A 472 -10.79 -13.91 -13.22
CA LEU A 472 -12.12 -14.27 -12.73
C LEU A 472 -12.64 -15.56 -13.38
N GLU A 473 -12.39 -15.76 -14.68
CA GLU A 473 -12.75 -17.00 -15.41
C GLU A 473 -12.01 -18.22 -14.87
N ASN A 474 -10.70 -18.09 -14.63
CA ASN A 474 -9.91 -19.15 -14.03
C ASN A 474 -10.40 -19.51 -12.61
N LEU A 475 -10.79 -18.51 -11.81
CA LEU A 475 -11.33 -18.72 -10.46
C LEU A 475 -12.71 -19.38 -10.48
N ARG A 476 -13.60 -18.93 -11.36
CA ARG A 476 -14.91 -19.56 -11.56
C ARG A 476 -14.79 -21.01 -12.01
N ALA A 477 -13.84 -21.31 -12.89
CA ALA A 477 -13.53 -22.69 -13.30
C ALA A 477 -13.02 -23.56 -12.12
N ALA A 478 -12.36 -22.96 -11.12
CA ALA A 478 -11.98 -23.60 -9.87
C ALA A 478 -13.11 -23.62 -8.80
N GLY A 479 -14.32 -23.18 -9.16
CA GLY A 479 -15.47 -23.15 -8.25
C GLY A 479 -15.40 -22.05 -7.18
N VAL A 480 -14.66 -20.97 -7.44
CA VAL A 480 -14.50 -19.83 -6.51
C VAL A 480 -15.23 -18.61 -7.05
N ASN A 481 -16.13 -18.03 -6.25
CA ASN A 481 -16.88 -16.81 -6.58
C ASN A 481 -16.87 -15.76 -5.44
N ASP A 482 -16.18 -16.06 -4.34
CA ASP A 482 -15.95 -15.16 -3.22
C ASP A 482 -14.55 -14.56 -3.35
N TYR A 483 -14.43 -13.23 -3.24
CA TYR A 483 -13.20 -12.50 -3.47
C TYR A 483 -12.89 -11.50 -2.36
N MET A 484 -11.63 -11.49 -1.94
CA MET A 484 -10.97 -10.35 -1.31
C MET A 484 -10.19 -9.61 -2.38
N LEU A 485 -10.62 -8.40 -2.73
CA LEU A 485 -10.25 -7.72 -3.98
C LEU A 485 -8.98 -6.86 -3.90
N THR A 486 -8.59 -6.49 -2.67
CA THR A 486 -7.44 -5.64 -2.39
C THR A 486 -6.77 -6.05 -1.09
N TRP A 487 -5.60 -5.47 -0.82
CA TRP A 487 -4.94 -5.49 0.49
C TRP A 487 -4.86 -4.07 1.08
N THR A 488 -3.81 -3.75 1.84
CA THR A 488 -3.61 -2.45 2.50
C THR A 488 -3.50 -1.26 1.55
N LEU A 489 -3.33 -1.51 0.24
CA LEU A 489 -3.30 -0.48 -0.79
C LEU A 489 -4.60 0.34 -0.89
N GLY A 490 -5.70 -0.24 -0.42
CA GLY A 490 -7.03 0.33 -0.58
C GLY A 490 -7.63 -0.01 -1.94
N GLY A 491 -8.93 0.20 -2.09
CA GLY A 491 -9.62 0.01 -3.37
C GLY A 491 -10.33 1.29 -3.78
N TYR A 492 -9.83 2.01 -4.79
CA TYR A 492 -10.55 3.15 -5.34
C TYR A 492 -11.81 2.70 -6.09
N PRO A 493 -12.97 3.36 -5.97
CA PRO A 493 -14.14 3.07 -6.80
C PRO A 493 -13.83 3.25 -8.30
N SER A 494 -13.64 2.15 -9.03
CA SER A 494 -13.09 2.16 -10.39
C SER A 494 -13.88 1.27 -11.36
N PRO A 495 -13.69 1.44 -12.68
CA PRO A 495 -14.20 0.50 -13.67
C PRO A 495 -13.74 -0.95 -13.42
N MET A 496 -12.55 -1.17 -12.83
CA MET A 496 -12.10 -2.52 -12.46
C MET A 496 -13.02 -3.18 -11.43
N LEU A 497 -13.47 -2.42 -10.41
CA LEU A 497 -14.42 -2.94 -9.43
C LEU A 497 -15.81 -3.13 -10.04
N ASP A 498 -16.27 -2.20 -10.89
CA ASP A 498 -17.56 -2.37 -11.60
C ASP A 498 -17.56 -3.66 -12.43
N LEU A 499 -16.47 -3.94 -13.13
CA LEU A 499 -16.29 -5.14 -13.93
C LEU A 499 -16.44 -6.42 -13.09
N VAL A 500 -15.84 -6.49 -11.90
CA VAL A 500 -16.03 -7.62 -10.96
C VAL A 500 -17.51 -7.71 -10.53
N GLY A 501 -18.14 -6.57 -10.23
CA GLY A 501 -19.55 -6.51 -9.85
C GLY A 501 -20.48 -7.01 -10.96
N ASP A 502 -20.27 -6.57 -12.20
CA ASP A 502 -21.05 -6.99 -13.38
C ASP A 502 -20.81 -8.46 -13.71
N TYR A 503 -19.57 -8.94 -13.61
CA TYR A 503 -19.23 -10.34 -13.77
C TYR A 503 -20.01 -11.23 -12.78
N ALA A 504 -20.04 -10.84 -11.51
CA ALA A 504 -20.78 -11.56 -10.48
C ALA A 504 -22.31 -11.54 -10.69
N ARG A 505 -22.86 -10.43 -11.21
CA ARG A 505 -24.29 -10.31 -11.53
C ARG A 505 -24.68 -11.15 -12.75
N CYS A 506 -23.89 -11.09 -13.81
CA CYS A 506 -24.21 -11.70 -15.10
C CYS A 506 -23.90 -13.20 -15.16
N LYS A 507 -22.99 -13.70 -14.29
CA LYS A 507 -22.57 -15.10 -14.24
C LYS A 507 -22.20 -15.62 -15.63
N GLU A 508 -22.80 -16.71 -16.09
CA GLU A 508 -22.52 -17.32 -17.41
C GLU A 508 -22.88 -16.41 -18.59
N ASN A 509 -23.70 -15.39 -18.38
CA ASN A 509 -24.12 -14.44 -19.42
C ASN A 509 -23.20 -13.20 -19.51
N PHE A 510 -22.10 -13.16 -18.75
CA PHE A 510 -21.16 -12.04 -18.82
C PHE A 510 -20.50 -11.94 -20.20
N SER A 511 -20.40 -10.72 -20.74
CA SER A 511 -19.66 -10.40 -21.96
C SER A 511 -18.84 -9.14 -21.77
N LEU A 512 -17.53 -9.24 -21.97
CA LEU A 512 -16.61 -8.11 -21.81
C LEU A 512 -16.87 -7.00 -22.85
N SER A 513 -17.22 -7.35 -24.08
CA SER A 513 -17.54 -6.35 -25.11
C SER A 513 -18.79 -5.54 -24.76
N VAL A 514 -19.82 -6.19 -24.22
CA VAL A 514 -21.05 -5.52 -23.76
C VAL A 514 -20.76 -4.64 -22.54
N TRP A 515 -19.85 -5.08 -21.66
CA TRP A 515 -19.40 -4.26 -20.54
C TRP A 515 -18.68 -2.98 -21.01
N TYR A 516 -17.78 -3.08 -22.00
CA TYR A 516 -17.14 -1.88 -22.59
C TYR A 516 -18.16 -0.91 -23.19
N GLU A 517 -19.16 -1.41 -23.93
CA GLU A 517 -20.24 -0.59 -24.50
C GLU A 517 -21.04 0.14 -23.40
N LYS A 518 -21.33 -0.55 -22.30
CA LYS A 518 -22.03 0.02 -21.15
C LYS A 518 -21.20 1.08 -20.42
N GLU A 519 -19.92 0.82 -20.19
CA GLU A 519 -19.07 1.67 -19.35
C GLU A 519 -18.52 2.89 -20.10
N PHE A 520 -18.15 2.72 -21.37
CA PHE A 520 -17.46 3.76 -22.17
C PHE A 520 -18.26 4.24 -23.39
N GLY A 521 -19.45 3.68 -23.66
CA GLY A 521 -20.33 4.14 -24.72
C GLY A 521 -19.65 4.19 -26.09
N GLN A 522 -19.63 5.37 -26.72
CA GLN A 522 -18.99 5.57 -28.03
C GLN A 522 -17.47 5.32 -28.02
N ASN A 523 -16.83 5.39 -26.85
CA ASN A 523 -15.40 5.16 -26.68
C ASN A 523 -15.05 3.67 -26.47
N ALA A 524 -16.04 2.79 -26.33
CA ALA A 524 -15.86 1.38 -26.00
C ALA A 524 -14.81 0.66 -26.84
N LYS A 525 -14.88 0.80 -28.16
CA LYS A 525 -13.93 0.15 -29.07
C LYS A 525 -12.49 0.65 -28.88
N ALA A 526 -12.30 1.96 -28.73
CA ALA A 526 -10.97 2.54 -28.51
C ALA A 526 -10.41 2.12 -27.16
N VAL A 527 -11.24 2.09 -26.12
CA VAL A 527 -10.83 1.63 -24.78
C VAL A 527 -10.51 0.14 -24.77
N GLU A 528 -11.29 -0.69 -25.47
CA GLU A 528 -11.02 -2.12 -25.63
C GLU A 528 -9.67 -2.35 -26.34
N GLU A 529 -9.43 -1.66 -27.44
CA GLU A 529 -8.15 -1.75 -28.20
C GLU A 529 -6.96 -1.27 -27.35
N ALA A 530 -7.11 -0.16 -26.62
CA ALA A 530 -6.09 0.34 -25.71
C ALA A 530 -5.83 -0.62 -24.53
N SER A 531 -6.88 -1.14 -23.91
CA SER A 531 -6.79 -2.13 -22.82
C SER A 531 -6.03 -3.37 -23.27
N LYS A 532 -6.27 -3.88 -24.49
CA LYS A 532 -5.50 -5.01 -25.04
C LYS A 532 -4.01 -4.69 -25.16
N ALA A 533 -3.66 -3.46 -25.59
CA ALA A 533 -2.27 -3.01 -25.64
C ALA A 533 -1.65 -2.89 -24.24
N PHE A 534 -2.38 -2.34 -23.26
CA PHE A 534 -1.95 -2.30 -21.86
C PHE A 534 -1.77 -3.70 -21.28
N CYS A 535 -2.71 -4.62 -21.47
CA CYS A 535 -2.62 -6.01 -21.00
C CYS A 535 -1.39 -6.71 -21.58
N LYS A 536 -1.14 -6.55 -22.89
CA LYS A 536 0.03 -7.11 -23.57
C LYS A 536 1.33 -6.56 -22.99
N GLY A 537 1.42 -5.23 -22.79
CA GLY A 537 2.60 -4.61 -22.19
C GLY A 537 2.79 -5.04 -20.74
N PHE A 538 1.73 -5.08 -19.97
CA PHE A 538 1.79 -5.39 -18.54
C PHE A 538 2.15 -6.85 -18.28
N GLN A 539 1.76 -7.77 -19.16
CA GLN A 539 2.27 -9.15 -19.15
C GLN A 539 3.78 -9.25 -19.34
N GLU A 540 4.46 -8.23 -19.86
CA GLU A 540 5.92 -8.21 -19.97
C GLU A 540 6.59 -7.67 -18.70
N TYR A 541 5.84 -7.15 -17.72
CA TYR A 541 6.38 -6.65 -16.45
C TYR A 541 7.33 -7.68 -15.82
N PRO A 542 8.59 -7.31 -15.50
CA PRO A 542 9.58 -8.22 -14.91
C PRO A 542 9.25 -8.45 -13.44
N PHE A 543 8.19 -9.21 -13.18
CA PHE A 543 7.63 -9.42 -11.86
C PHE A 543 8.60 -10.18 -10.94
N SER A 544 8.95 -9.58 -9.82
CA SER A 544 9.53 -10.27 -8.67
C SER A 544 9.17 -9.50 -7.39
N VAL A 545 9.14 -10.17 -6.24
CA VAL A 545 8.89 -9.49 -4.95
C VAL A 545 9.94 -8.40 -4.70
N GLN A 546 11.18 -8.61 -5.15
CA GLN A 546 12.23 -7.61 -5.09
C GLN A 546 11.90 -6.38 -5.94
N ALA A 547 11.44 -6.57 -7.17
CA ALA A 547 11.00 -5.46 -8.02
C ALA A 547 9.79 -4.75 -7.39
N LEU A 548 8.80 -5.48 -6.86
CA LEU A 548 7.64 -4.91 -6.19
C LEU A 548 8.00 -3.98 -5.04
N TYR A 549 8.93 -4.41 -4.18
CA TYR A 549 9.25 -3.69 -2.96
C TYR A 549 10.39 -2.70 -3.10
N LEU A 550 11.41 -3.00 -3.89
CA LEU A 550 12.67 -2.24 -3.85
C LEU A 550 12.84 -1.31 -5.04
N SER A 551 12.08 -1.52 -6.12
CA SER A 551 12.24 -0.70 -7.32
C SER A 551 11.69 0.72 -7.10
N PRO A 552 12.27 1.72 -7.79
CA PRO A 552 11.89 3.11 -7.61
C PRO A 552 10.49 3.43 -8.17
N LYS A 553 9.83 2.50 -8.87
CA LYS A 553 8.54 2.75 -9.52
C LYS A 553 7.48 3.29 -8.57
N THR A 554 7.52 3.00 -7.27
CA THR A 554 6.45 3.46 -6.36
C THR A 554 6.56 4.96 -6.08
N LEU A 555 7.76 5.46 -5.75
CA LEU A 555 8.02 6.91 -5.70
C LEU A 555 8.05 7.53 -7.10
N GLY A 556 8.31 6.72 -8.14
CA GLY A 556 8.51 7.16 -9.50
C GLY A 556 9.60 8.24 -9.57
N VAL A 557 9.31 9.30 -10.32
CA VAL A 557 10.24 10.41 -10.57
C VAL A 557 10.65 11.13 -9.28
N ALA A 558 9.86 11.06 -8.20
CA ALA A 558 10.24 11.69 -6.94
C ALA A 558 11.45 11.03 -6.27
N ASN A 559 11.87 9.84 -6.73
CA ASN A 559 13.06 9.20 -6.21
C ASN A 559 14.34 9.92 -6.70
N ARG A 560 15.13 10.41 -5.74
CA ARG A 560 16.35 11.19 -5.99
C ARG A 560 17.51 10.32 -6.47
N TRP A 561 18.37 10.88 -7.32
CA TRP A 561 19.52 10.23 -7.92
C TRP A 561 20.83 10.81 -7.39
N GLU A 562 21.88 9.99 -7.30
CA GLU A 562 23.20 10.42 -6.84
C GLU A 562 24.28 9.86 -7.77
N TRP A 563 25.42 10.55 -7.92
CA TRP A 563 26.55 9.98 -8.67
C TRP A 563 27.21 8.84 -7.90
N GLU A 564 27.49 9.09 -6.62
CA GLU A 564 28.14 8.12 -5.75
C GLU A 564 27.21 6.97 -5.40
N ARG A 565 27.79 5.80 -5.17
CA ARG A 565 27.03 4.65 -4.69
C ARG A 565 26.59 4.89 -3.26
N GLU A 566 25.28 4.82 -3.03
CA GLU A 566 24.73 4.89 -1.68
C GLU A 566 25.09 3.59 -0.93
N GLU A 567 25.56 3.71 0.32
CA GLU A 567 25.82 2.55 1.19
C GLU A 567 24.53 1.91 1.73
N LYS A 568 23.41 2.64 1.59
CA LYS A 568 22.07 2.24 2.01
C LYS A 568 21.47 1.27 1.00
N ARG A 569 20.57 0.42 1.49
CA ARG A 569 19.82 -0.53 0.65
C ARG A 569 18.39 -0.08 0.51
N SER A 570 17.83 -0.32 -0.68
CA SER A 570 16.43 0.00 -0.96
C SER A 570 15.50 -0.62 0.07
N THR A 571 14.42 0.08 0.39
CA THR A 571 13.45 -0.29 1.42
C THR A 571 12.11 -0.62 0.80
N MET A 572 11.26 -1.34 1.55
CA MET A 572 9.96 -1.77 1.06
C MET A 572 9.09 -0.56 0.67
N VAL A 573 8.71 -0.50 -0.62
CA VAL A 573 7.79 0.44 -1.29
C VAL A 573 8.03 1.93 -1.05
N CYS A 574 9.16 2.30 -0.44
CA CYS A 574 9.45 3.65 0.03
C CYS A 574 10.71 4.17 -0.64
N PHE A 575 11.90 3.96 -0.08
CA PHE A 575 13.13 4.54 -0.64
C PHE A 575 13.86 3.55 -1.53
N ALA A 576 14.02 3.91 -2.80
CA ALA A 576 14.97 3.24 -3.69
C ALA A 576 16.31 4.01 -3.66
N PHE A 577 17.39 3.32 -3.33
CA PHE A 577 18.75 3.88 -3.30
C PHE A 577 19.56 3.41 -4.52
N ASP A 578 20.87 3.66 -4.58
CA ASP A 578 21.70 3.16 -5.68
C ASP A 578 22.17 1.71 -5.47
N ASP A 579 21.21 0.78 -5.39
CA ASP A 579 21.43 -0.66 -5.29
C ASP A 579 20.53 -1.42 -6.27
N TYR A 580 20.55 -1.03 -7.54
CA TYR A 580 19.64 -1.55 -8.56
C TYR A 580 19.66 -3.07 -8.70
N GLU A 581 20.80 -3.69 -8.43
CA GLU A 581 20.97 -5.14 -8.43
C GLU A 581 19.99 -5.84 -7.46
N SER A 582 19.62 -5.16 -6.37
CA SER A 582 18.64 -5.65 -5.40
C SER A 582 17.23 -5.71 -5.98
N TRP A 583 16.78 -4.66 -6.70
CA TRP A 583 15.40 -4.61 -7.21
C TRP A 583 15.21 -5.30 -8.55
N ILE A 584 16.26 -5.44 -9.37
CA ILE A 584 16.14 -6.19 -10.63
C ILE A 584 16.18 -7.71 -10.42
N TYR A 585 16.62 -8.20 -9.26
CA TYR A 585 16.66 -9.63 -8.97
C TYR A 585 15.27 -10.27 -9.17
N PRO A 586 15.16 -11.46 -9.81
CA PRO A 586 16.23 -12.36 -10.26
C PRO A 586 16.74 -12.11 -11.68
N TYR A 587 16.32 -11.01 -12.32
CA TYR A 587 16.63 -10.74 -13.72
C TYR A 587 18.05 -10.17 -13.89
N PRO A 588 18.80 -10.62 -14.90
CA PRO A 588 19.94 -9.86 -15.41
C PRO A 588 19.49 -8.47 -15.89
N TYR A 589 20.40 -7.50 -15.84
CA TYR A 589 20.13 -6.12 -16.23
C TYR A 589 19.51 -6.03 -17.64
N GLU A 590 20.09 -6.71 -18.62
CA GLU A 590 19.62 -6.70 -20.01
C GLU A 590 18.22 -7.27 -20.14
N VAL A 591 17.90 -8.31 -19.38
CA VAL A 591 16.55 -8.91 -19.36
C VAL A 591 15.56 -7.93 -18.75
N TYR A 592 15.85 -7.37 -17.58
CA TYR A 592 14.96 -6.42 -16.89
C TYR A 592 14.64 -5.21 -17.78
N ILE A 593 15.67 -4.59 -18.36
CA ILE A 593 15.53 -3.44 -19.28
C ILE A 593 14.73 -3.84 -20.53
N SER A 594 15.02 -4.98 -21.16
CA SER A 594 14.28 -5.42 -22.35
C SER A 594 12.80 -5.70 -22.07
N GLN A 595 12.47 -6.20 -20.88
CA GLN A 595 11.09 -6.44 -20.45
C GLN A 595 10.34 -5.12 -20.24
N PHE A 596 10.98 -4.12 -19.61
CA PHE A 596 10.42 -2.77 -19.53
C PHE A 596 10.25 -2.10 -20.89
N GLU A 597 11.17 -2.31 -21.85
CA GLU A 597 11.02 -1.77 -23.20
C GLU A 597 9.78 -2.31 -23.90
N LYS A 598 9.51 -3.62 -23.79
CA LYS A 598 8.29 -4.23 -24.34
C LYS A 598 7.02 -3.72 -23.66
N LEU A 599 7.08 -3.57 -22.33
CA LEU A 599 5.99 -3.00 -21.54
C LEU A 599 5.68 -1.58 -22.03
N LEU A 600 6.69 -0.70 -22.00
CA LEU A 600 6.55 0.71 -22.36
C LEU A 600 6.08 0.87 -23.81
N PHE A 601 6.63 0.10 -24.75
CA PHE A 601 6.22 0.14 -26.15
C PHE A 601 4.72 -0.16 -26.33
N SER A 602 4.24 -1.24 -25.72
CA SER A 602 2.82 -1.63 -25.83
C SER A 602 1.91 -0.68 -25.03
N TRP A 603 2.41 -0.12 -23.92
CA TRP A 603 1.67 0.87 -23.14
C TRP A 603 1.53 2.20 -23.90
N GLU A 604 2.58 2.67 -24.58
CA GLU A 604 2.52 3.85 -25.46
C GLU A 604 1.57 3.66 -26.64
N GLU A 605 1.47 2.45 -27.18
CA GLU A 605 0.45 2.11 -28.19
C GLU A 605 -0.96 2.32 -27.62
N GLY A 606 -1.24 1.82 -26.42
CA GLY A 606 -2.52 2.04 -25.75
C GLY A 606 -2.82 3.51 -25.50
N LEU A 607 -1.84 4.29 -25.02
CA LEU A 607 -2.00 5.74 -24.82
C LEU A 607 -2.34 6.46 -26.14
N ARG A 608 -1.63 6.16 -27.24
CA ARG A 608 -1.90 6.74 -28.57
C ARG A 608 -3.29 6.39 -29.11
N ILE A 609 -3.80 5.19 -28.82
CA ILE A 609 -5.18 4.82 -29.19
C ILE A 609 -6.17 5.72 -28.46
N LEU A 610 -5.96 5.97 -27.16
CA LEU A 610 -6.85 6.81 -26.36
C LEU A 610 -6.79 8.30 -26.73
N GLU A 611 -5.66 8.82 -27.24
CA GLU A 611 -5.53 10.22 -27.69
C GLU A 611 -6.60 10.61 -28.72
N ASN A 612 -7.04 9.65 -29.55
CA ASN A 612 -8.04 9.87 -30.60
C ASN A 612 -9.49 9.63 -30.15
N ALA A 613 -9.71 9.16 -28.91
CA ALA A 613 -11.04 8.94 -28.35
C ALA A 613 -11.67 10.24 -27.86
N THR A 614 -13.02 10.29 -27.86
CA THR A 614 -13.76 11.52 -27.51
C THR A 614 -13.72 11.74 -26.00
N ASP A 615 -13.21 12.89 -25.56
CA ASP A 615 -13.08 13.19 -24.13
C ASP A 615 -14.44 13.29 -23.42
N ASP A 616 -14.58 12.48 -22.37
CA ASP A 616 -15.61 12.58 -21.34
C ASP A 616 -14.99 12.30 -19.96
N ASN A 617 -15.75 12.51 -18.88
CA ASN A 617 -15.24 12.37 -17.52
C ASN A 617 -14.78 10.93 -17.17
N GLY A 618 -15.45 9.90 -17.70
CA GLY A 618 -15.10 8.50 -17.42
C GLY A 618 -13.83 8.09 -18.16
N LEU A 619 -13.68 8.52 -19.41
CA LEU A 619 -12.47 8.34 -20.19
C LEU A 619 -11.28 9.11 -19.61
N ARG A 620 -11.52 10.30 -19.04
CA ARG A 620 -10.46 11.14 -18.47
C ARG A 620 -9.70 10.44 -17.35
N LEU A 621 -10.41 9.88 -16.37
CA LEU A 621 -9.76 9.15 -15.28
C LEU A 621 -8.95 7.96 -15.82
N LEU A 622 -9.49 7.22 -16.80
CA LEU A 622 -8.77 6.10 -17.43
C LEU A 622 -7.46 6.58 -18.08
N LYS A 623 -7.51 7.69 -18.84
CA LYS A 623 -6.33 8.30 -19.46
C LYS A 623 -5.32 8.74 -18.41
N ASP A 624 -5.74 9.43 -17.36
CA ASP A 624 -4.87 9.92 -16.29
C ASP A 624 -4.23 8.75 -15.51
N CYS A 625 -4.98 7.67 -15.21
CA CYS A 625 -4.44 6.44 -14.62
C CYS A 625 -3.43 5.73 -15.54
N ALA A 626 -3.74 5.62 -16.83
CA ALA A 626 -2.84 5.00 -17.81
C ALA A 626 -1.55 5.81 -17.97
N GLU A 627 -1.64 7.14 -18.00
CA GLU A 627 -0.48 8.02 -18.08
C GLU A 627 0.37 7.97 -16.80
N GLY A 628 -0.28 7.97 -15.63
CA GLY A 628 0.39 7.83 -14.33
C GLY A 628 1.20 6.52 -14.25
N ALA A 629 0.59 5.40 -14.64
CA ALA A 629 1.26 4.10 -14.68
C ALA A 629 2.46 4.12 -15.65
N TYR A 630 2.27 4.69 -16.85
CA TYR A 630 3.36 4.83 -17.83
C TYR A 630 4.55 5.61 -17.26
N VAL A 631 4.31 6.77 -16.65
CA VAL A 631 5.38 7.61 -16.08
C VAL A 631 6.13 6.86 -14.97
N HIS A 632 5.41 6.12 -14.14
CA HIS A 632 6.01 5.30 -13.08
C HIS A 632 6.87 4.16 -13.63
N PHE A 633 6.38 3.42 -14.63
CA PHE A 633 7.17 2.38 -15.29
C PHE A 633 8.38 2.94 -16.03
N LYS A 634 8.22 4.12 -16.67
CA LYS A 634 9.30 4.79 -17.38
C LYS A 634 10.37 5.29 -16.41
N SER A 635 9.99 5.81 -15.24
CA SER A 635 10.95 6.22 -14.21
C SER A 635 11.74 5.03 -13.65
N ASP A 636 11.13 3.85 -13.48
CA ASP A 636 11.86 2.63 -13.10
C ASP A 636 12.92 2.25 -14.15
N TYR A 637 12.50 2.20 -15.42
CA TYR A 637 13.39 1.96 -16.55
C TYR A 637 14.56 2.96 -16.59
N LEU A 638 14.27 4.26 -16.48
CA LEU A 638 15.27 5.31 -16.55
C LEU A 638 16.21 5.33 -15.35
N HIS A 639 15.69 5.13 -14.13
CA HIS A 639 16.52 5.09 -12.93
C HIS A 639 17.41 3.84 -12.89
N THR A 640 16.91 2.69 -13.34
CA THR A 640 17.73 1.48 -13.49
C THR A 640 18.85 1.70 -14.50
N LYS A 641 18.56 2.33 -15.65
CA LYS A 641 19.59 2.73 -16.63
C LYS A 641 20.60 3.72 -16.06
N PHE A 642 20.16 4.76 -15.35
CA PHE A 642 21.05 5.71 -14.69
C PHE A 642 22.01 5.00 -13.72
N SER A 643 21.46 4.15 -12.85
CA SER A 643 22.23 3.42 -11.83
C SER A 643 23.26 2.46 -12.44
N TYR A 644 22.95 1.90 -13.61
CA TYR A 644 23.87 1.07 -14.39
C TYR A 644 24.93 1.92 -15.13
N TYR A 645 24.50 2.91 -15.93
CA TYR A 645 25.39 3.69 -16.78
C TYR A 645 26.39 4.55 -16.01
N LYS A 646 26.00 5.08 -14.85
CA LYS A 646 26.91 5.87 -14.02
C LYS A 646 28.11 5.08 -13.49
N ARG A 647 28.10 3.74 -13.59
CA ARG A 647 29.26 2.89 -13.27
C ARG A 647 30.40 3.03 -14.28
N ASP A 648 30.10 3.47 -15.51
CA ASP A 648 31.08 3.77 -16.56
C ASP A 648 30.63 4.99 -17.37
N ILE A 649 30.74 6.17 -16.75
CA ILE A 649 30.33 7.44 -17.35
C ILE A 649 31.00 7.70 -18.70
N ALA A 650 32.25 7.26 -18.87
CA ALA A 650 33.01 7.50 -20.10
C ALA A 650 32.39 6.77 -21.31
N SER A 651 31.84 5.58 -21.09
CA SER A 651 31.22 4.77 -22.15
C SER A 651 29.76 5.13 -22.41
N TYR A 652 29.05 5.73 -21.45
CA TYR A 652 27.60 5.93 -21.50
C TYR A 652 27.16 7.40 -21.41
N LYS A 653 28.01 8.32 -21.83
CA LYS A 653 27.76 9.76 -21.69
C LYS A 653 26.50 10.22 -22.42
N ASP A 654 26.34 9.82 -23.68
CA ASP A 654 25.21 10.26 -24.51
C ASP A 654 23.90 9.62 -24.02
N GLU A 655 23.96 8.37 -23.54
CA GLU A 655 22.85 7.67 -22.92
C GLU A 655 22.42 8.33 -21.60
N LEU A 656 23.37 8.79 -20.77
CA LEU A 656 23.07 9.53 -19.55
C LEU A 656 22.37 10.85 -19.85
N LEU A 657 22.80 11.59 -20.88
CA LEU A 657 22.11 12.81 -21.32
C LEU A 657 20.68 12.53 -21.81
N SER A 658 20.46 11.43 -22.55
CA SER A 658 19.11 10.99 -22.93
C SER A 658 18.26 10.66 -21.71
N VAL A 659 18.82 9.93 -20.75
CA VAL A 659 18.13 9.56 -19.50
C VAL A 659 17.72 10.80 -18.71
N PHE A 660 18.59 11.80 -18.57
CA PHE A 660 18.25 13.06 -17.90
C PHE A 660 17.14 13.84 -18.62
N LYS A 661 17.20 13.90 -19.95
CA LYS A 661 16.16 14.56 -20.73
C LYS A 661 14.81 13.88 -20.56
N GLU A 662 14.75 12.56 -20.76
CA GLU A 662 13.52 11.77 -20.65
C GLU A 662 12.94 11.82 -19.23
N GLU A 663 13.77 11.73 -18.19
CA GLU A 663 13.33 11.81 -16.79
C GLU A 663 12.68 13.18 -16.48
N LYS A 664 13.28 14.27 -16.97
CA LYS A 664 12.70 15.62 -16.82
C LYS A 664 11.39 15.78 -17.58
N GLU A 665 11.25 15.14 -18.75
CA GLU A 665 10.00 15.16 -19.51
C GLU A 665 8.88 14.42 -18.77
N ILE A 666 9.14 13.21 -18.26
CA ILE A 666 8.12 12.48 -17.50
C ILE A 666 7.81 13.11 -16.13
N ALA A 667 8.79 13.78 -15.50
CA ALA A 667 8.55 14.52 -14.26
C ALA A 667 7.57 15.69 -14.46
N LYS A 668 7.69 16.42 -15.58
CA LYS A 668 6.74 17.48 -15.94
C LYS A 668 5.34 16.91 -16.22
N ARG A 669 5.26 15.78 -16.93
CA ARG A 669 3.98 15.09 -17.17
C ARG A 669 3.32 14.66 -15.86
N LEU A 670 4.10 14.18 -14.88
CA LEU A 670 3.57 13.84 -13.57
C LEU A 670 3.07 15.06 -12.79
N LEU A 671 3.79 16.19 -12.85
CA LEU A 671 3.30 17.43 -12.25
C LEU A 671 1.93 17.82 -12.80
N ASP A 672 1.79 17.81 -14.13
CA ASP A 672 0.51 18.10 -14.78
C ASP A 672 -0.58 17.09 -14.33
N LEU A 673 -0.25 15.81 -14.24
CA LEU A 673 -1.17 14.77 -13.73
C LEU A 673 -1.63 15.05 -12.31
N THR A 674 -0.72 15.38 -11.38
CA THR A 674 -1.08 15.67 -9.98
C THR A 674 -1.97 16.90 -9.81
N GLU A 675 -1.91 17.85 -10.76
CA GLU A 675 -2.83 18.99 -10.79
C GLU A 675 -4.22 18.58 -11.30
N ARG A 676 -4.27 17.70 -12.31
CA ARG A 676 -5.51 17.27 -12.98
C ARG A 676 -6.30 16.23 -12.20
N GLU A 677 -5.61 15.27 -11.61
CA GLU A 677 -6.17 14.10 -10.94
C GLU A 677 -5.51 13.90 -9.57
N PRO A 678 -6.14 14.36 -8.48
CA PRO A 678 -5.52 14.35 -7.15
C PRO A 678 -5.27 12.95 -6.60
N THR A 679 -5.90 11.91 -7.14
CA THR A 679 -5.68 10.52 -6.70
C THR A 679 -4.34 9.95 -7.14
N ILE A 680 -3.66 10.54 -8.14
CA ILE A 680 -2.33 10.12 -8.56
C ILE A 680 -1.30 10.36 -7.44
N GLY A 681 -0.54 9.32 -7.13
CA GLY A 681 0.46 9.29 -6.07
C GLY A 681 -0.09 8.96 -4.68
N TYR A 682 -1.41 8.94 -4.48
CA TYR A 682 -2.02 8.57 -3.20
C TYR A 682 -2.30 7.05 -3.12
N GLU A 683 -1.92 6.45 -2.00
CA GLU A 683 -2.21 5.07 -1.63
C GLU A 683 -2.55 5.00 -0.12
N ALA A 684 -3.43 4.07 0.28
CA ALA A 684 -4.04 4.11 1.62
C ALA A 684 -3.03 3.94 2.77
N ALA A 685 -2.07 3.03 2.65
CA ALA A 685 -1.11 2.69 3.70
C ALA A 685 0.12 3.62 3.78
N ASN A 686 0.36 4.39 2.73
CA ASN A 686 1.53 5.25 2.56
C ASN A 686 1.14 6.72 2.36
N HIS A 687 -0.15 7.04 2.20
CA HIS A 687 -0.64 8.34 1.78
C HIS A 687 -0.05 8.72 0.41
N TYR A 688 0.29 10.00 0.20
CA TYR A 688 0.94 10.44 -1.04
C TYR A 688 2.42 10.04 -1.07
N PHE A 689 2.83 9.16 -1.98
CA PHE A 689 4.24 8.80 -2.21
C PHE A 689 5.11 10.04 -2.46
N TYR A 690 4.55 11.03 -3.14
CA TYR A 690 5.16 12.32 -3.42
C TYR A 690 4.11 13.42 -3.46
N ASN A 691 4.59 14.65 -3.36
CA ASN A 691 3.83 15.82 -3.77
C ASN A 691 4.59 16.58 -4.88
N ASP A 692 3.98 17.63 -5.40
CA ASP A 692 4.54 18.54 -6.39
C ASP A 692 5.93 19.06 -6.04
N ARG A 693 6.21 19.33 -4.76
CA ARG A 693 7.55 19.80 -4.33
C ARG A 693 8.59 18.71 -4.56
N ASN A 694 8.32 17.44 -4.20
CA ASN A 694 9.27 16.34 -4.45
C ASN A 694 9.58 16.18 -5.95
N ILE A 695 8.57 16.33 -6.82
CA ILE A 695 8.74 16.20 -8.28
C ILE A 695 9.51 17.41 -8.85
N ILE A 696 9.24 18.63 -8.39
CA ILE A 696 9.99 19.83 -8.78
C ILE A 696 11.45 19.69 -8.35
N GLU A 697 11.67 19.24 -7.11
CA GLU A 697 13.02 19.03 -6.58
C GLU A 697 13.81 18.06 -7.45
N LYS A 698 13.18 16.96 -7.89
CA LYS A 698 13.78 16.02 -8.85
C LYS A 698 14.25 16.73 -10.12
N ILE A 699 13.41 17.57 -10.72
CA ILE A 699 13.77 18.29 -11.95
C ILE A 699 15.03 19.14 -11.72
N LEU A 700 15.07 19.88 -10.60
CA LEU A 700 16.22 20.70 -10.23
C LEU A 700 17.49 19.85 -10.00
N GLN A 701 17.35 18.70 -9.34
CA GLN A 701 18.45 17.76 -9.14
C GLN A 701 19.01 17.25 -10.46
N VAL A 702 18.15 16.84 -11.38
CA VAL A 702 18.59 16.29 -12.66
C VAL A 702 19.31 17.35 -13.49
N ASP A 703 18.91 18.63 -13.43
CA ASP A 703 19.69 19.69 -14.08
C ASP A 703 21.07 19.87 -13.47
N GLU A 704 21.22 19.71 -12.16
CA GLU A 704 22.53 19.82 -11.52
C GLU A 704 23.41 18.61 -11.87
N LEU A 705 22.85 17.40 -11.90
CA LEU A 705 23.54 16.21 -12.38
C LEU A 705 23.99 16.38 -13.85
N GLU A 706 23.14 16.94 -14.70
CA GLU A 706 23.48 17.22 -16.11
C GLU A 706 24.64 18.21 -16.23
N LYS A 707 24.62 19.32 -15.49
CA LYS A 707 25.75 20.28 -15.46
C LYS A 707 27.03 19.64 -14.91
N GLU A 708 26.92 18.75 -13.93
CA GLU A 708 28.07 18.03 -13.38
C GLU A 708 28.64 17.04 -14.40
N LEU A 709 27.79 16.34 -15.16
CA LEU A 709 28.21 15.47 -16.26
C LEU A 709 28.96 16.27 -17.33
N GLU A 710 28.49 17.47 -17.68
CA GLU A 710 29.17 18.36 -18.62
C GLU A 710 30.54 18.85 -18.12
N LYS A 711 30.76 18.95 -16.80
CA LYS A 711 32.05 19.33 -16.20
C LYS A 711 33.02 18.15 -16.01
N LYS A 712 32.51 16.92 -16.06
CA LYS A 712 33.34 15.69 -16.06
C LYS A 712 33.92 15.38 -17.45
N ILE A 713 33.57 16.20 -18.45
CA ILE A 713 34.24 16.36 -19.76
C ILE A 713 35.52 17.17 -19.55
#